data_AF-A0A3M7MB93-F1
#
_entry.id   AF-A0A3M7MB93-F1
#
_cell.length_a   1.000
_cell.length_b   1.000
_cell.length_c   1.000
_cell.angle_alpha   90.00
_cell.angle_beta   90.00
_cell.angle_gamma   90.00
#
_symmetry.space_group_name_H-M   'P 1'
#
loop_
_entity.id
_entity.type
_entity.pdbx_description
1 polymer ?
#
loop_
_entity_poly.entity_id
_entity_poly.type
_entity_poly.pdbx_seq_one_letter_code
_entity_poly.pdbx_strand_id
1 'polypeptide(L)'
;MITSSSIMEAGAAGVLYAAENLLEGAAALVKGITHPTQPIIANLTRISSVPLPRSHHTVSVVKGRAYIFGGEIEHGKLADNDMHVVILPSSGVLDADYTKYSPRSANGLDDVPSPRKGHTATAVDDSIYIFGGEGEGVTNEKGRVWVYDTVSNTWSFLDPVGAVFPSQRTGHASASSDLPGPKTTTYVEKAPQAPADPAQNVPEPPESNTYGTIFVVGGRDTTSRELSNDAYAFDVKTRTWKDIPSPSGHPREGASLALVGDRLYRFGGKGVETFASGAAEFINASHVWTHAERGTTPVTSGWGWEEVKHVDRQGSAAAAPQARSDAGLVGLTTGQGRHYLVAIGGETENGDYLDDIWTLQLASEPSSAAATKDSIRSTMKRDTHESQWAEAIYRYVDTKGEEEREIPGEPKRGLGVRGHFGIAKGTEVDGATCVVWGGLDTDGKTLGDGWMVWRKKTSEHKIATNEICPPATCLISRSFMTWSSLGPSVVPSPLTCSSRRLQELDRDASISKQDEEELSIMSWGGSLTLVNASPFNWTLSGQHSYQMDTWKWPTISAGMASSVRVEFSTRGHTSDDGGEAYYNIDGTPDKFTVLARKPSDYELTISLDHMSTKQSPQGSNINLGFRHDAAVNWILSTDAAGTWWSNSGTYTDWMQQSMGSLGNRTLKHICMPGSHDAGMGVFHPGTIGNFANTQTQYLDFAGQLLAGSRYFDLRPVLSRGEWVAGHYSSIGDLWVGGNGQSLKDIIQQINDFTAKYHELVIINISHTLDTDNAYKDLSQAQWNDLLTTLKSIRNRHVVVSSSTTTDLSNMRLADFITDRAAVLIVAELPNGIVLGDFANQGFYDTTRNFPTYNEYSNSNNLAVMKADQIAKLKANKNIGQGGKDAFYVFSWTLTQQLEDVLNLDRAIMNMAATAFDELVSFAWNAFTPQSFPNVLFVDSLGVREKSVVFPFDKPKAGLSVNGDITALAIAVNNGLAGR
;
A
#
# COMPACT_ATOMS: atom_id res chain seq x y z
N MET A 1 -55.91 -38.38 12.57
CA MET A 1 -55.39 -37.52 13.65
C MET A 1 -53.94 -37.89 13.87
N ILE A 2 -53.06 -36.88 13.76
CA ILE A 2 -51.70 -36.71 14.30
C ILE A 2 -50.66 -37.82 14.08
N THR A 3 -49.62 -37.46 13.33
CA THR A 3 -48.14 -37.59 13.54
C THR A 3 -47.46 -37.04 12.26
N SER A 4 -46.25 -36.47 12.18
CA SER A 4 -45.27 -35.83 13.08
C SER A 4 -44.06 -35.33 12.23
N SER A 5 -43.52 -34.12 12.52
CA SER A 5 -42.11 -33.61 12.40
C SER A 5 -41.29 -33.80 11.08
N SER A 6 -40.52 -32.84 10.54
CA SER A 6 -39.57 -31.89 11.16
C SER A 6 -39.17 -30.76 10.19
N ILE A 7 -39.07 -29.51 10.70
CA ILE A 7 -38.56 -28.29 10.04
C ILE A 7 -37.76 -27.50 11.10
N MET A 8 -36.63 -26.89 10.70
CA MET A 8 -35.58 -26.12 11.46
C MET A 8 -34.51 -27.00 12.13
N GLU A 9 -33.20 -26.79 11.94
CA GLU A 9 -32.37 -25.61 12.24
C GLU A 9 -31.05 -25.58 11.42
N ALA A 10 -30.76 -24.46 10.75
CA ALA A 10 -29.40 -24.13 10.24
C ALA A 10 -29.04 -22.64 10.41
N GLY A 11 -29.87 -21.87 11.13
CA GLY A 11 -29.73 -20.41 11.29
C GLY A 11 -29.11 -19.93 12.61
N ALA A 12 -28.80 -20.82 13.55
CA ALA A 12 -28.39 -20.41 14.91
C ALA A 12 -26.86 -20.27 15.11
N ALA A 13 -26.03 -20.92 14.28
CA ALA A 13 -24.57 -20.89 14.45
C ALA A 13 -23.92 -19.58 13.95
N GLY A 14 -24.46 -18.96 12.89
CA GLY A 14 -23.92 -17.71 12.34
C GLY A 14 -24.19 -16.46 13.19
N VAL A 15 -25.32 -16.44 13.92
CA VAL A 15 -25.69 -15.32 14.80
C VAL A 15 -24.88 -15.34 16.10
N LEU A 16 -24.56 -16.54 16.63
CA LEU A 16 -23.72 -16.67 17.82
C LEU A 16 -22.25 -16.31 17.54
N TYR A 17 -21.71 -16.73 16.38
CA TYR A 17 -20.34 -16.41 15.99
C TYR A 17 -20.15 -14.90 15.69
N ALA A 18 -21.16 -14.25 15.11
CA ALA A 18 -21.17 -12.80 14.94
C ALA A 18 -21.25 -12.05 16.28
N ALA A 19 -22.02 -12.56 17.26
CA ALA A 19 -22.14 -11.95 18.58
C ALA A 19 -20.88 -12.14 19.46
N GLU A 20 -20.23 -13.31 19.40
CA GLU A 20 -18.97 -13.59 20.10
C GLU A 20 -17.82 -12.73 19.53
N ASN A 21 -17.74 -12.56 18.20
CA ASN A 21 -16.75 -11.68 17.57
C ASN A 21 -17.06 -10.18 17.77
N LEU A 22 -18.33 -9.79 17.92
CA LEU A 22 -18.70 -8.41 18.29
C LEU A 22 -18.25 -8.06 19.72
N LEU A 23 -18.32 -9.04 20.64
CA LEU A 23 -17.86 -8.91 22.02
C LEU A 23 -16.33 -8.95 22.14
N GLU A 24 -15.65 -9.82 21.39
CA GLU A 24 -14.18 -9.82 21.30
C GLU A 24 -13.66 -8.59 20.56
N GLY A 25 -14.35 -8.10 19.53
CA GLY A 25 -14.06 -6.86 18.81
C GLY A 25 -14.28 -5.61 19.66
N ALA A 26 -15.34 -5.58 20.48
CA ALA A 26 -15.54 -4.54 21.50
C ALA A 26 -14.47 -4.63 22.59
N ALA A 27 -14.08 -5.83 23.02
CA ALA A 27 -12.98 -6.03 23.97
C ALA A 27 -11.63 -5.62 23.36
N ALA A 28 -11.39 -5.86 22.07
CA ALA A 28 -10.20 -5.46 21.32
C ALA A 28 -10.17 -3.95 21.03
N LEU A 29 -11.32 -3.31 20.82
CA LEU A 29 -11.49 -1.85 20.76
C LEU A 29 -11.18 -1.24 22.13
N VAL A 30 -11.77 -1.77 23.21
CA VAL A 30 -11.43 -1.39 24.59
C VAL A 30 -9.95 -1.62 24.84
N LYS A 31 -9.37 -2.74 24.40
CA LYS A 31 -7.94 -3.04 24.51
C LYS A 31 -7.10 -2.04 23.71
N GLY A 32 -7.43 -1.77 22.46
CA GLY A 32 -6.72 -0.83 21.58
C GLY A 32 -6.77 0.61 22.10
N ILE A 33 -7.87 1.00 22.75
CA ILE A 33 -8.06 2.27 23.44
C ILE A 33 -7.40 2.27 24.83
N THR A 34 -7.30 1.14 25.55
CA THR A 34 -6.61 1.04 26.85
C THR A 34 -5.10 0.87 26.73
N HIS A 35 -4.59 0.29 25.63
CA HIS A 35 -3.15 0.09 25.46
C HIS A 35 -2.44 1.44 25.49
N PRO A 36 -1.42 1.59 26.34
CA PRO A 36 -0.68 2.84 26.43
C PRO A 36 0.06 3.10 25.12
N THR A 37 0.14 4.37 24.72
CA THR A 37 0.76 4.79 23.45
C THR A 37 2.25 5.11 23.62
N GLN A 38 2.71 5.13 24.87
CA GLN A 38 4.08 5.16 25.35
C GLN A 38 4.18 4.37 26.66
N PRO A 39 5.35 3.83 27.04
CA PRO A 39 6.60 3.82 26.29
C PRO A 39 6.54 2.88 25.07
N ILE A 40 7.29 3.21 24.01
CA ILE A 40 7.43 2.35 22.83
C ILE A 40 8.42 1.22 23.16
N ILE A 41 8.17 0.01 22.64
CA ILE A 41 9.16 -1.08 22.65
C ILE A 41 10.09 -0.90 21.44
N ALA A 42 11.37 -0.64 21.69
CA ALA A 42 12.42 -0.59 20.68
C ALA A 42 13.10 -1.95 20.59
N ASN A 43 12.97 -2.63 19.45
CA ASN A 43 13.75 -3.81 19.16
C ASN A 43 15.10 -3.38 18.58
N LEU A 44 16.18 -3.93 19.12
CA LEU A 44 17.54 -3.53 18.86
C LEU A 44 18.29 -4.73 18.28
N THR A 45 18.79 -4.59 17.05
CA THR A 45 19.60 -5.60 16.37
C THR A 45 20.97 -5.03 16.11
N ARG A 46 22.00 -5.69 16.63
CA ARG A 46 23.39 -5.27 16.45
C ARG A 46 23.94 -5.78 15.13
N ILE A 47 24.68 -4.93 14.43
CA ILE A 47 25.47 -5.27 13.24
C ILE A 47 26.94 -5.22 13.65
N SER A 48 27.56 -6.38 13.86
CA SER A 48 28.97 -6.50 14.26
C SER A 48 29.85 -7.18 13.20
N SER A 49 29.25 -7.75 12.15
CA SER A 49 29.96 -8.43 11.06
C SER A 49 30.82 -7.49 10.20
N VAL A 50 30.53 -6.18 10.24
CA VAL A 50 31.26 -5.15 9.50
C VAL A 50 31.93 -4.18 10.48
N PRO A 51 33.19 -4.42 10.89
CA PRO A 51 33.89 -3.54 11.82
C PRO A 51 34.39 -2.28 11.10
N LEU A 52 33.62 -1.19 11.18
CA LEU A 52 33.97 0.09 10.55
C LEU A 52 34.08 1.20 11.60
N PRO A 53 35.21 1.28 12.35
CA PRO A 53 35.37 2.19 13.48
C PRO A 53 35.51 3.65 13.06
N ARG A 54 34.60 4.51 13.54
CA ARG A 54 34.66 5.97 13.30
C ARG A 54 33.68 6.78 14.17
N SER A 55 33.97 8.07 14.36
CA SER A 55 33.11 9.06 15.02
C SER A 55 33.01 10.35 14.18
N HIS A 56 32.08 11.26 14.50
CA HIS A 56 31.89 12.54 13.80
C HIS A 56 31.67 12.42 12.28
N HIS A 57 31.19 11.25 11.85
CA HIS A 57 30.88 10.89 10.47
C HIS A 57 29.39 10.99 10.23
N THR A 58 28.96 10.80 8.99
CA THR A 58 27.54 10.73 8.64
C THR A 58 27.16 9.35 8.13
N VAL A 59 25.90 8.99 8.35
CA VAL A 59 25.25 7.81 7.76
C VAL A 59 24.03 8.31 6.99
N SER A 60 23.75 7.73 5.83
CA SER A 60 22.51 7.93 5.08
C SER A 60 22.00 6.57 4.61
N VAL A 61 20.69 6.35 4.63
CA VAL A 61 20.09 5.09 4.17
C VAL A 61 19.34 5.35 2.88
N VAL A 62 19.70 4.62 1.83
CA VAL A 62 19.04 4.66 0.52
C VAL A 62 18.92 3.22 0.02
N LYS A 63 17.72 2.79 -0.38
CA LYS A 63 17.43 1.47 -1.00
C LYS A 63 18.06 0.29 -0.26
N GLY A 64 17.86 0.27 1.05
CA GLY A 64 18.33 -0.78 1.94
C GLY A 64 19.82 -0.81 2.23
N ARG A 65 20.55 0.25 1.89
CA ARG A 65 22.00 0.36 2.08
C ARG A 65 22.33 1.56 2.96
N ALA A 66 23.21 1.36 3.94
CA ALA A 66 23.78 2.43 4.74
C ALA A 66 25.08 2.93 4.09
N TYR A 67 25.06 4.20 3.68
CA TYR A 67 26.18 4.95 3.12
C TYR A 67 26.85 5.75 4.24
N ILE A 68 28.13 5.52 4.45
CA ILE A 68 28.90 6.04 5.58
C ILE A 68 30.10 6.83 5.05
N PHE A 69 30.19 8.10 5.42
CA PHE A 69 31.19 9.03 4.87
C PHE A 69 31.89 9.86 5.95
N GLY A 70 33.22 10.01 5.78
CA GLY A 70 34.08 10.86 6.60
C GLY A 70 34.16 10.45 8.08
N GLY A 71 34.45 11.44 8.92
CA GLY A 71 34.65 11.32 10.37
C GLY A 71 36.11 11.20 10.78
N GLU A 72 36.31 10.65 11.98
CA GLU A 72 37.62 10.36 12.57
C GLU A 72 37.71 8.89 12.98
N ILE A 73 38.87 8.29 12.73
CA ILE A 73 39.19 6.92 13.17
C ILE A 73 39.87 6.88 14.54
N GLU A 74 40.53 7.98 14.92
CA GLU A 74 41.14 8.22 16.23
C GLU A 74 41.08 9.72 16.50
N HIS A 75 41.18 10.15 17.76
CA HIS A 75 41.12 11.57 18.10
C HIS A 75 42.16 12.40 17.32
N GLY A 76 41.69 13.36 16.51
CA GLY A 76 42.54 14.22 15.68
C GLY A 76 43.04 13.58 14.38
N LYS A 77 42.61 12.36 14.06
CA LYS A 77 42.97 11.64 12.83
C LYS A 77 41.73 11.38 11.98
N LEU A 78 41.61 12.15 10.90
CA LEU A 78 40.51 12.03 9.95
C LEU A 78 40.48 10.63 9.30
N ALA A 79 39.26 10.14 9.08
CA ALA A 79 39.01 9.02 8.20
C ALA A 79 39.32 9.38 6.75
N ASP A 80 39.34 8.39 5.86
CA ASP A 80 39.41 8.63 4.42
C ASP A 80 38.14 9.34 3.89
N ASN A 81 38.16 9.67 2.60
CA ASN A 81 37.00 10.15 1.86
C ASN A 81 36.40 9.08 0.94
N ASP A 82 36.60 7.79 1.25
CA ASP A 82 35.88 6.72 0.58
C ASP A 82 34.39 6.75 1.00
N MET A 83 33.50 6.37 0.09
CA MET A 83 32.11 6.08 0.44
C MET A 83 32.01 4.61 0.84
N HIS A 84 31.65 4.35 2.10
CA HIS A 84 31.46 3.00 2.61
C HIS A 84 29.98 2.63 2.52
N VAL A 85 29.69 1.44 2.02
CA VAL A 85 28.32 0.98 1.77
C VAL A 85 28.10 -0.36 2.46
N VAL A 86 27.16 -0.38 3.40
CA VAL A 86 26.75 -1.57 4.13
C VAL A 86 25.35 -1.96 3.67
N ILE A 87 25.19 -3.16 3.12
CA ILE A 87 23.88 -3.74 2.85
C ILE A 87 23.28 -4.15 4.19
N LEU A 88 22.12 -3.58 4.53
CA LEU A 88 21.51 -3.79 5.83
C LEU A 88 20.79 -5.15 5.86
N PRO A 89 20.86 -5.90 6.98
CA PRO A 89 20.07 -7.11 7.16
C PRO A 89 18.57 -6.88 6.96
N SER A 90 17.90 -7.75 6.22
CA SER A 90 16.47 -7.66 5.87
C SER A 90 15.86 -9.03 5.53
N SER A 91 14.55 -9.11 5.24
CA SER A 91 13.84 -10.33 4.85
C SER A 91 14.42 -10.96 3.56
N GLY A 92 15.53 -11.70 3.68
CA GLY A 92 16.26 -12.29 2.55
C GLY A 92 17.78 -12.06 2.58
N VAL A 93 18.27 -11.15 3.44
CA VAL A 93 19.71 -10.90 3.65
C VAL A 93 19.98 -11.00 5.15
N LEU A 94 20.49 -12.14 5.60
CA LEU A 94 20.68 -12.42 7.03
C LEU A 94 21.93 -11.75 7.63
N ASP A 95 22.93 -11.47 6.79
CA ASP A 95 24.20 -10.86 7.19
C ASP A 95 24.42 -9.54 6.45
N ALA A 96 24.99 -8.55 7.15
CA ALA A 96 25.40 -7.32 6.51
C ALA A 96 26.60 -7.57 5.58
N ASP A 97 26.48 -7.15 4.32
CA ASP A 97 27.59 -7.15 3.34
C ASP A 97 28.19 -5.74 3.25
N TYR A 98 29.49 -5.66 2.94
CA TYR A 98 30.26 -4.42 2.97
C TYR A 98 31.07 -4.24 1.71
N THR A 99 30.88 -3.07 1.08
CA THR A 99 31.71 -2.59 -0.01
C THR A 99 32.13 -1.15 0.24
N LYS A 100 33.17 -0.69 -0.45
CA LYS A 100 33.60 0.70 -0.43
C LYS A 100 33.96 1.19 -1.82
N TYR A 101 33.71 2.48 -2.06
CA TYR A 101 34.01 3.14 -3.31
C TYR A 101 34.97 4.30 -3.06
N SER A 102 36.12 4.26 -3.72
CA SER A 102 37.04 5.40 -3.71
C SER A 102 36.42 6.61 -4.39
N PRO A 103 36.77 7.83 -3.94
CA PRO A 103 36.15 9.05 -4.44
C PRO A 103 36.37 9.21 -5.94
N ARG A 104 35.28 9.32 -6.70
CA ARG A 104 35.29 9.52 -8.15
C ARG A 104 34.35 10.65 -8.52
N SER A 105 34.86 11.67 -9.22
CA SER A 105 34.01 12.74 -9.72
C SER A 105 33.23 12.30 -10.96
N ALA A 106 31.98 12.75 -11.07
CA ALA A 106 31.11 12.51 -12.22
C ALA A 106 31.67 13.14 -13.51
N ASN A 107 32.41 14.24 -13.40
CA ASN A 107 33.01 14.95 -14.55
C ASN A 107 34.41 14.44 -14.92
N GLY A 108 34.94 13.44 -14.20
CA GLY A 108 36.28 12.89 -14.43
C GLY A 108 37.45 13.79 -13.98
N LEU A 109 37.17 14.89 -13.27
CA LEU A 109 38.16 15.75 -12.61
C LEU A 109 38.36 15.31 -11.14
N ASP A 110 39.07 16.15 -10.36
CA ASP A 110 39.32 15.95 -8.92
C ASP A 110 38.27 16.67 -8.04
N ASP A 111 37.04 16.82 -8.56
CA ASP A 111 35.93 17.46 -7.86
C ASP A 111 35.23 16.46 -6.93
N VAL A 112 35.92 16.14 -5.83
CA VAL A 112 35.45 15.24 -4.77
C VAL A 112 35.63 15.89 -3.40
N PRO A 113 34.79 15.58 -2.40
CA PRO A 113 34.96 16.15 -1.07
C PRO A 113 36.24 15.64 -0.41
N SER A 114 37.02 16.56 0.17
CA SER A 114 38.15 16.20 1.02
C SER A 114 37.70 15.45 2.29
N PRO A 115 38.60 14.63 2.88
CA PRO A 115 38.40 14.05 4.21
C PRO A 115 37.95 15.09 5.24
N ARG A 116 36.85 14.80 5.94
CA ARG A 116 36.18 15.78 6.81
C ARG A 116 35.41 15.13 7.96
N LYS A 117 35.24 15.87 9.05
CA LYS A 117 34.42 15.50 10.20
C LYS A 117 33.41 16.60 10.57
N GLY A 118 32.35 16.23 11.29
CA GLY A 118 31.34 17.17 11.80
C GLY A 118 30.52 17.88 10.72
N HIS A 119 30.54 17.32 9.49
CA HIS A 119 29.62 17.67 8.42
C HIS A 119 28.27 16.99 8.67
N THR A 120 27.23 17.43 7.95
CA THR A 120 25.95 16.71 7.94
C THR A 120 25.67 16.12 6.56
N ALA A 121 24.82 15.09 6.53
CA ALA A 121 24.36 14.45 5.31
C ALA A 121 22.85 14.22 5.36
N THR A 122 22.19 14.38 4.22
CA THR A 122 20.76 14.09 4.06
C THR A 122 20.51 13.43 2.72
N ALA A 123 19.58 12.47 2.66
CA ALA A 123 19.15 11.87 1.40
C ALA A 123 17.89 12.58 0.87
N VAL A 124 17.83 12.76 -0.45
CA VAL A 124 16.61 13.12 -1.19
C VAL A 124 16.58 12.20 -2.41
N ASP A 125 15.51 11.40 -2.52
CA ASP A 125 15.43 10.31 -3.50
C ASP A 125 16.67 9.39 -3.42
N ASP A 126 17.33 9.12 -4.55
CA ASP A 126 18.52 8.27 -4.62
C ASP A 126 19.85 9.01 -4.37
N SER A 127 19.82 10.31 -4.05
CA SER A 127 21.02 11.14 -3.91
C SER A 127 21.29 11.56 -2.48
N ILE A 128 22.57 11.57 -2.09
CA ILE A 128 23.02 12.00 -0.76
C ILE A 128 23.68 13.36 -0.87
N TYR A 129 23.27 14.30 -0.03
CA TYR A 129 23.74 15.67 -0.03
C TYR A 129 24.52 15.94 1.25
N ILE A 130 25.74 16.48 1.13
CA ILE A 130 26.65 16.76 2.24
C ILE A 130 26.98 18.25 2.30
N PHE A 131 26.90 18.82 3.50
CA PHE A 131 27.23 20.22 3.75
C PHE A 131 28.20 20.38 4.93
N GLY A 132 29.13 21.34 4.77
CA GLY A 132 30.03 21.76 5.83
C GLY A 132 31.09 20.73 6.24
N GLY A 133 31.43 20.75 7.53
CA GLY A 133 32.51 20.00 8.15
C GLY A 133 33.84 20.73 8.17
N GLU A 134 34.80 20.14 8.87
CA GLU A 134 36.19 20.59 8.94
C GLU A 134 37.17 19.43 8.72
N GLY A 135 38.38 19.75 8.27
CA GLY A 135 39.44 18.78 8.04
C GLY A 135 40.62 19.37 7.27
N GLU A 136 41.71 18.61 7.18
CA GLU A 136 42.83 18.97 6.33
C GLU A 136 42.39 18.96 4.85
N GLY A 137 42.58 20.08 4.15
CA GLY A 137 42.12 20.25 2.76
C GLY A 137 40.70 20.82 2.62
N VAL A 138 39.89 20.87 3.69
CA VAL A 138 38.60 21.55 3.66
C VAL A 138 38.81 23.06 3.72
N THR A 139 38.53 23.75 2.61
CA THR A 139 38.62 25.22 2.52
C THR A 139 37.23 25.84 2.67
N ASN A 140 37.10 27.17 2.58
CA ASN A 140 35.79 27.81 2.56
C ASN A 140 35.08 27.48 1.23
N GLU A 141 34.13 26.55 1.26
CA GLU A 141 33.41 26.05 0.09
C GLU A 141 32.26 26.98 -0.36
N LYS A 142 32.15 28.19 0.21
CA LYS A 142 31.19 29.25 -0.20
C LYS A 142 29.74 28.77 -0.33
N GLY A 143 29.28 27.94 0.58
CA GLY A 143 27.91 27.42 0.58
C GLY A 143 27.64 26.26 -0.38
N ARG A 144 28.68 25.66 -0.96
CA ARG A 144 28.59 24.44 -1.78
C ARG A 144 27.93 23.30 -1.04
N VAL A 145 27.08 22.55 -1.76
CA VAL A 145 26.54 21.27 -1.31
C VAL A 145 27.16 20.16 -2.17
N TRP A 146 27.83 19.20 -1.55
CA TRP A 146 28.35 18.01 -2.23
C TRP A 146 27.22 17.02 -2.48
N VAL A 147 27.23 16.36 -3.63
CA VAL A 147 26.21 15.39 -4.02
C VAL A 147 26.88 14.07 -4.36
N TYR A 148 26.43 13.00 -3.72
CA TYR A 148 26.80 11.63 -4.04
C TYR A 148 25.61 10.92 -4.69
N ASP A 149 25.81 10.48 -5.92
CA ASP A 149 24.84 9.66 -6.65
C ASP A 149 25.07 8.18 -6.31
N THR A 150 24.07 7.55 -5.69
CA THR A 150 24.14 6.17 -5.23
C THR A 150 24.04 5.13 -6.36
N VAL A 151 23.53 5.53 -7.53
CA VAL A 151 23.42 4.67 -8.72
C VAL A 151 24.75 4.62 -9.46
N SER A 152 25.33 5.78 -9.73
CA SER A 152 26.60 5.87 -10.46
C SER A 152 27.83 5.73 -9.55
N ASN A 153 27.66 5.82 -8.22
CA ASN A 153 28.75 5.86 -7.23
C ASN A 153 29.76 6.97 -7.57
N THR A 154 29.26 8.19 -7.83
CA THR A 154 30.09 9.36 -8.16
C THR A 154 29.72 10.59 -7.34
N TRP A 155 30.71 11.47 -7.20
CA TRP A 155 30.57 12.78 -6.59
C TRP A 155 30.33 13.86 -7.64
N SER A 156 29.46 14.79 -7.30
CA SER A 156 29.30 16.09 -7.94
C SER A 156 29.05 17.16 -6.87
N PHE A 157 28.76 18.38 -7.26
CA PHE A 157 28.46 19.45 -6.31
C PHE A 157 27.47 20.46 -6.89
N LEU A 158 26.79 21.17 -5.99
CA LEU A 158 25.91 22.28 -6.29
C LEU A 158 26.48 23.54 -5.63
N ASP A 159 27.08 24.39 -6.45
CA ASP A 159 27.46 25.73 -6.02
C ASP A 159 26.22 26.64 -5.98
N PRO A 160 26.05 27.44 -4.91
CA PRO A 160 24.87 28.24 -4.74
C PRO A 160 24.79 29.39 -5.73
N VAL A 161 23.57 29.70 -6.16
CA VAL A 161 23.25 30.84 -7.01
C VAL A 161 22.83 32.01 -6.12
N GLY A 162 23.69 33.03 -6.02
CA GLY A 162 23.47 34.22 -5.20
C GLY A 162 24.54 34.42 -4.13
N ALA A 163 24.43 35.52 -3.38
CA ALA A 163 25.39 35.91 -2.35
C ALA A 163 25.00 35.48 -0.92
N VAL A 164 23.77 34.97 -0.74
CA VAL A 164 23.28 34.48 0.55
C VAL A 164 23.60 32.99 0.64
N PHE A 165 24.37 32.59 1.63
CA PHE A 165 24.65 31.19 1.97
C PHE A 165 25.23 31.10 3.38
N PRO A 166 25.04 29.97 4.09
CA PRO A 166 25.68 29.72 5.38
C PRO A 166 27.21 29.73 5.26
N SER A 167 27.88 30.25 6.28
CA SER A 167 29.33 30.12 6.42
C SER A 167 29.78 28.65 6.58
N GLN A 168 31.05 28.37 6.25
CA GLN A 168 31.64 27.05 6.46
C GLN A 168 31.61 26.69 7.95
N ARG A 169 30.99 25.57 8.31
CA ARG A 169 30.66 25.24 9.69
C ARG A 169 30.70 23.74 10.00
N THR A 170 30.86 23.42 11.28
CA THR A 170 30.85 22.06 11.85
C THR A 170 29.84 21.98 12.99
N GLY A 171 29.34 20.78 13.32
CA GLY A 171 28.38 20.58 14.42
C GLY A 171 27.02 21.26 14.22
N HIS A 172 26.68 21.59 12.96
CA HIS A 172 25.36 22.09 12.58
C HIS A 172 24.38 20.93 12.43
N ALA A 173 23.09 21.24 12.39
CA ALA A 173 22.04 20.25 12.21
C ALA A 173 21.45 20.35 10.79
N SER A 174 21.09 19.22 10.18
CA SER A 174 20.38 19.24 8.89
C SER A 174 19.27 18.21 8.77
N ALA A 175 18.31 18.50 7.91
CA ALA A 175 17.24 17.60 7.50
C ALA A 175 16.85 17.92 6.06
N SER A 176 16.20 16.99 5.37
CA SER A 176 15.77 17.18 3.98
C SER A 176 14.26 17.00 3.81
N SER A 177 13.75 17.49 2.69
CA SER A 177 12.42 17.23 2.17
C SER A 177 12.49 16.92 0.68
N ASP A 178 11.67 15.98 0.22
CA ASP A 178 11.43 15.73 -1.21
C ASP A 178 10.64 16.87 -1.88
N LEU A 179 10.20 17.87 -1.12
CA LEU A 179 9.45 19.01 -1.63
C LEU A 179 10.36 20.23 -1.91
N PRO A 180 10.10 21.00 -2.98
CA PRO A 180 9.13 20.69 -4.04
C PRO A 180 9.63 19.53 -4.91
N GLY A 181 8.75 18.55 -5.17
CA GLY A 181 9.04 17.39 -6.03
C GLY A 181 8.43 17.55 -7.43
N PRO A 182 8.76 16.64 -8.38
CA PRO A 182 8.18 16.65 -9.71
C PRO A 182 6.65 16.48 -9.66
N LYS A 183 5.90 17.47 -10.15
CA LYS A 183 4.46 17.33 -10.41
C LYS A 183 4.28 16.68 -11.78
N THR A 184 3.44 15.66 -11.90
CA THR A 184 3.02 15.11 -13.19
C THR A 184 2.20 16.16 -13.95
N THR A 185 2.86 17.11 -14.61
CA THR A 185 2.21 18.09 -15.46
C THR A 185 1.84 17.42 -16.78
N THR A 186 0.55 17.32 -17.06
CA THR A 186 0.05 17.30 -18.44
C THR A 186 0.65 18.50 -19.16
N TYR A 187 1.19 18.28 -20.35
CA TYR A 187 1.89 19.27 -21.16
C TYR A 187 1.14 20.62 -21.17
N VAL A 188 1.75 21.66 -20.61
CA VAL A 188 1.34 23.05 -20.83
C VAL A 188 2.35 23.63 -21.81
N GLU A 189 1.84 24.07 -22.96
CA GLU A 189 2.61 24.69 -24.03
C GLU A 189 3.44 25.87 -23.47
N LYS A 190 4.77 25.76 -23.51
CA LYS A 190 5.67 26.83 -23.06
C LYS A 190 5.59 28.00 -24.03
N ALA A 191 5.23 29.18 -23.52
CA ALA A 191 5.46 30.44 -24.23
C ALA A 191 6.96 30.62 -24.56
N PRO A 192 7.31 31.25 -25.69
CA PRO A 192 8.70 31.42 -26.10
C PRO A 192 9.47 32.28 -25.10
N GLN A 193 10.50 31.70 -24.48
CA GLN A 193 11.47 32.43 -23.68
C GLN A 193 12.27 33.38 -24.58
N ALA A 194 12.43 34.63 -24.14
CA ALA A 194 13.32 35.59 -24.79
C ALA A 194 14.78 35.06 -24.76
N PRO A 195 15.64 35.45 -25.72
CA PRO A 195 17.04 35.05 -25.73
C PRO A 195 17.74 35.51 -24.45
N ALA A 196 18.54 34.64 -23.84
CA ALA A 196 19.34 34.98 -22.67
C ALA A 196 20.37 36.08 -23.00
N ASP A 197 20.53 37.05 -22.10
CA ASP A 197 21.53 38.11 -22.19
C ASP A 197 22.94 37.50 -22.01
N PRO A 198 23.82 37.56 -23.02
CA PRO A 198 25.16 36.96 -22.97
C PRO A 198 26.11 37.65 -21.98
N ALA A 199 25.72 38.76 -21.32
CA ALA A 199 26.53 39.43 -20.30
C ALA A 199 26.39 38.84 -18.89
N GLN A 200 25.45 37.91 -18.66
CA GLN A 200 25.33 37.21 -17.37
C GLN A 200 25.81 35.77 -17.51
N ASN A 201 26.78 35.36 -16.67
CA ASN A 201 27.10 33.95 -16.45
C ASN A 201 25.85 33.31 -15.84
N VAL A 202 25.01 32.70 -16.68
CA VAL A 202 23.87 31.89 -16.26
C VAL A 202 24.43 30.51 -15.91
N PRO A 203 24.37 30.06 -14.64
CA PRO A 203 24.76 28.71 -14.27
C PRO A 203 23.95 27.70 -15.09
N GLU A 204 24.60 26.63 -15.56
CA GLU A 204 23.87 25.58 -16.27
C GLU A 204 22.72 25.05 -15.39
N PRO A 205 21.49 24.97 -15.92
CA PRO A 205 20.36 24.46 -15.17
C PRO A 205 20.67 23.02 -14.73
N PRO A 206 20.24 22.62 -13.52
CA PRO A 206 20.42 21.24 -13.08
C PRO A 206 19.78 20.25 -14.05
N GLU A 207 20.27 19.01 -14.02
CA GLU A 207 19.63 17.90 -14.73
C GLU A 207 18.14 17.79 -14.35
N SER A 208 17.33 17.31 -15.30
CA SER A 208 15.86 17.35 -15.27
C SER A 208 15.19 16.62 -14.08
N ASN A 209 15.96 15.95 -13.23
CA ASN A 209 15.50 15.10 -12.13
C ASN A 209 16.00 15.53 -10.73
N THR A 210 16.64 16.70 -10.57
CA THR A 210 17.05 17.18 -9.23
C THR A 210 15.95 18.04 -8.58
N TYR A 211 15.57 17.69 -7.35
CA TYR A 211 14.47 18.33 -6.63
C TYR A 211 14.68 18.24 -5.10
N GLY A 212 13.77 18.86 -4.34
CA GLY A 212 13.80 18.83 -2.88
C GLY A 212 14.47 20.04 -2.22
N THR A 213 14.44 20.04 -0.89
CA THR A 213 14.94 21.10 -0.02
C THR A 213 15.82 20.53 1.08
N ILE A 214 16.97 21.16 1.34
CA ILE A 214 17.87 20.84 2.46
C ILE A 214 17.80 21.97 3.49
N PHE A 215 17.61 21.63 4.76
CA PHE A 215 17.60 22.58 5.86
C PHE A 215 18.91 22.49 6.64
N VAL A 216 19.49 23.63 7.00
CA VAL A 216 20.69 23.72 7.85
C VAL A 216 20.44 24.71 8.98
N VAL A 217 20.73 24.31 10.22
CA VAL A 217 20.48 25.14 11.41
C VAL A 217 21.68 25.12 12.36
N GLY A 218 22.11 26.32 12.77
CA GLY A 218 23.13 26.54 13.80
C GLY A 218 24.52 25.99 13.46
N GLY A 219 25.22 25.49 14.49
CA GLY A 219 26.59 24.99 14.39
C GLY A 219 27.65 26.05 14.67
N ARG A 220 28.91 25.67 14.46
CA ARG A 220 30.09 26.50 14.73
C ARG A 220 30.85 26.80 13.44
N ASP A 221 31.12 28.07 13.20
CA ASP A 221 31.94 28.49 12.06
C ASP A 221 33.36 27.94 12.18
N THR A 222 33.90 27.35 11.11
CA THR A 222 35.20 26.66 11.17
C THR A 222 36.39 27.63 11.26
N THR A 223 36.20 28.89 10.85
CA THR A 223 37.26 29.90 10.81
C THR A 223 37.24 30.77 12.06
N SER A 224 36.11 31.43 12.32
CA SER A 224 35.92 32.34 13.46
C SER A 224 35.67 31.61 14.77
N ARG A 225 35.23 30.34 14.72
CA ARG A 225 34.79 29.53 15.88
C ARG A 225 33.54 30.07 16.59
N GLU A 226 32.87 31.07 16.02
CA GLU A 226 31.62 31.59 16.55
C GLU A 226 30.48 30.58 16.35
N LEU A 227 29.64 30.43 17.38
CA LEU A 227 28.41 29.66 17.30
C LEU A 227 27.32 30.47 16.61
N SER A 228 26.49 29.81 15.83
CA SER A 228 25.34 30.43 15.15
C SER A 228 24.00 29.84 15.61
N ASN A 229 22.95 30.63 15.46
CA ASN A 229 21.55 30.20 15.54
C ASN A 229 20.81 30.42 14.22
N ASP A 230 21.50 30.83 13.16
CA ASP A 230 20.87 31.00 11.85
C ASP A 230 20.28 29.69 11.31
N ALA A 231 19.32 29.83 10.41
CA ALA A 231 18.61 28.73 9.79
C ALA A 231 18.42 29.03 8.31
N TYR A 232 18.77 28.08 7.45
CA TYR A 232 18.67 28.22 6.01
C TYR A 232 17.95 27.03 5.39
N ALA A 233 17.31 27.29 4.25
CA ALA A 233 16.78 26.28 3.34
C ALA A 233 17.48 26.41 1.98
N PHE A 234 18.02 25.31 1.47
CA PHE A 234 18.60 25.19 0.14
C PHE A 234 17.62 24.48 -0.78
N ASP A 235 17.17 25.18 -1.83
CA ASP A 235 16.37 24.58 -2.89
C ASP A 235 17.32 23.95 -3.92
N VAL A 236 17.28 22.62 -4.03
CA VAL A 236 18.22 21.82 -4.84
C VAL A 236 18.13 22.19 -6.32
N LYS A 237 16.93 22.42 -6.82
CA LYS A 237 16.66 22.71 -8.23
C LYS A 237 17.13 24.09 -8.64
N THR A 238 16.95 25.09 -7.79
CA THR A 238 17.40 26.46 -8.09
C THR A 238 18.82 26.73 -7.61
N ARG A 239 19.37 25.83 -6.78
CA ARG A 239 20.64 25.99 -6.07
C ARG A 239 20.68 27.27 -5.23
N THR A 240 19.54 27.66 -4.65
CA THR A 240 19.45 28.89 -3.86
C THR A 240 19.32 28.60 -2.38
N TRP A 241 20.19 29.21 -1.58
CA TRP A 241 19.99 29.31 -0.14
C TRP A 241 19.03 30.46 0.17
N LYS A 242 18.14 30.23 1.13
CA LYS A 242 17.23 31.23 1.66
C LYS A 242 17.29 31.20 3.18
N ASP A 243 17.36 32.38 3.77
CA ASP A 243 17.17 32.53 5.21
C ASP A 243 15.73 32.12 5.56
N ILE A 244 15.60 31.29 6.59
CA ILE A 244 14.32 31.04 7.27
C ILE A 244 14.40 31.63 8.67
N PRO A 245 13.26 31.86 9.35
CA PRO A 245 13.28 32.38 10.71
C PRO A 245 14.25 31.57 11.58
N SER A 246 15.13 32.25 12.30
CA SER A 246 16.10 31.61 13.18
C SER A 246 15.42 31.15 14.46
N PRO A 247 15.79 29.98 15.03
CA PRO A 247 15.30 29.55 16.33
C PRO A 247 15.65 30.56 17.42
N SER A 248 14.76 30.63 18.41
CA SER A 248 14.92 31.53 19.55
C SER A 248 15.99 31.00 20.53
N GLY A 249 16.58 31.90 21.31
CA GLY A 249 17.60 31.55 22.32
C GLY A 249 19.05 31.56 21.80
N HIS A 250 19.96 31.03 22.62
CA HIS A 250 21.40 31.14 22.37
C HIS A 250 21.88 30.27 21.19
N PRO A 251 22.88 30.76 20.42
CA PRO A 251 23.62 29.95 19.45
C PRO A 251 24.17 28.67 20.05
N ARG A 252 24.10 27.58 19.29
CA ARG A 252 24.51 26.25 19.75
C ARG A 252 24.89 25.34 18.59
N GLU A 253 25.70 24.36 18.91
CA GLU A 253 26.09 23.25 18.06
C GLU A 253 25.65 21.92 18.66
N GLY A 254 25.79 20.83 17.92
CA GLY A 254 25.39 19.50 18.38
C GLY A 254 23.88 19.41 18.63
N ALA A 255 23.09 20.34 18.08
CA ALA A 255 21.64 20.20 18.04
C ALA A 255 21.27 19.22 16.93
N SER A 256 20.14 18.54 17.09
CA SER A 256 19.65 17.55 16.14
C SER A 256 18.42 18.11 15.43
N LEU A 257 18.23 17.74 14.15
CA LEU A 257 17.12 18.22 13.32
C LEU A 257 16.37 17.04 12.71
N ALA A 258 15.04 17.10 12.71
CA ALA A 258 14.20 16.08 12.08
C ALA A 258 12.97 16.72 11.46
N LEU A 259 12.70 16.41 10.18
CA LEU A 259 11.45 16.79 9.52
C LEU A 259 10.41 15.68 9.73
N VAL A 260 9.24 16.05 10.27
CA VAL A 260 8.09 15.14 10.42
C VAL A 260 6.84 15.84 9.92
N GLY A 261 6.24 15.30 8.85
CA GLY A 261 5.18 15.98 8.13
C GLY A 261 5.68 17.30 7.55
N ASP A 262 5.01 18.41 7.87
CA ASP A 262 5.37 19.77 7.47
C ASP A 262 6.18 20.53 8.55
N ARG A 263 6.56 19.87 9.66
CA ARG A 263 7.24 20.51 10.79
C ARG A 263 8.68 20.07 10.91
N LEU A 264 9.58 21.05 10.93
CA LEU A 264 11.01 20.86 11.14
C LEU A 264 11.32 21.04 12.63
N TYR A 265 11.66 19.94 13.30
CA TYR A 265 11.94 19.91 14.74
C TYR A 265 13.42 20.04 15.02
N ARG A 266 13.76 20.80 16.07
CA ARG A 266 15.11 20.93 16.62
C ARG A 266 15.12 20.49 18.08
N PHE A 267 16.15 19.73 18.46
CA PHE A 267 16.30 19.17 19.80
C PHE A 267 17.75 19.28 20.31
N GLY A 268 17.91 19.62 21.59
CA GLY A 268 19.20 19.62 22.29
C GLY A 268 20.20 20.68 21.84
N GLY A 269 21.48 20.34 21.98
CA GLY A 269 22.65 21.16 21.61
C GLY A 269 23.30 21.90 22.77
N LYS A 270 24.57 22.29 22.56
CA LYS A 270 25.43 22.96 23.54
C LYS A 270 25.80 24.37 23.06
N GLY A 271 25.59 25.36 23.92
CA GLY A 271 25.91 26.78 23.69
C GLY A 271 26.64 27.38 24.90
N VAL A 272 26.25 28.59 25.31
CA VAL A 272 26.75 29.23 26.56
C VAL A 272 26.27 28.50 27.82
N GLU A 273 25.11 27.85 27.73
CA GLU A 273 24.54 26.92 28.72
C GLU A 273 23.97 25.70 27.94
N THR A 274 23.93 24.51 28.53
CA THR A 274 23.16 23.39 27.94
C THR A 274 21.67 23.63 28.08
N PHE A 275 20.93 23.43 26.98
CA PHE A 275 19.50 23.73 26.94
C PHE A 275 18.68 22.74 27.81
N ALA A 276 17.59 23.23 28.42
CA ALA A 276 16.79 22.50 29.40
C ALA A 276 16.29 21.14 28.87
N SER A 277 16.28 20.14 29.78
CA SER A 277 15.79 18.78 29.54
C SER A 277 14.38 18.76 28.92
N GLY A 278 14.21 18.07 27.79
CA GLY A 278 12.90 17.83 27.17
C GLY A 278 12.41 18.86 26.16
N ALA A 279 12.98 20.07 26.11
CA ALA A 279 12.49 21.12 25.24
C ALA A 279 12.85 20.86 23.76
N ALA A 280 11.82 20.66 22.95
CA ALA A 280 11.90 20.60 21.49
C ALA A 280 11.18 21.82 20.90
N GLU A 281 11.72 22.38 19.84
CA GLU A 281 11.10 23.49 19.10
C GLU A 281 10.89 23.09 17.64
N PHE A 282 9.90 23.67 16.97
CA PHE A 282 9.62 23.39 15.57
C PHE A 282 9.25 24.64 14.78
N ILE A 283 9.45 24.59 13.47
CA ILE A 283 8.96 25.58 12.51
C ILE A 283 8.18 24.89 11.41
N ASN A 284 7.13 25.54 10.88
CA ASN A 284 6.42 25.04 9.72
C ASN A 284 7.26 25.24 8.44
N ALA A 285 7.74 24.14 7.87
CA ALA A 285 8.57 24.09 6.68
C ALA A 285 7.77 24.31 5.39
N SER A 286 6.45 24.12 5.39
CA SER A 286 5.59 24.28 4.20
C SER A 286 5.56 25.70 3.63
N HIS A 287 5.92 26.68 4.45
CA HIS A 287 6.14 28.04 3.99
C HIS A 287 7.26 28.08 2.94
N VAL A 288 8.33 27.29 3.05
CA VAL A 288 9.41 27.31 2.05
C VAL A 288 8.88 26.90 0.66
N TRP A 289 8.05 25.87 0.61
CA TRP A 289 7.52 25.33 -0.66
C TRP A 289 6.40 26.19 -1.24
N THR A 290 5.50 26.72 -0.41
CA THR A 290 4.38 27.57 -0.87
C THR A 290 4.89 28.84 -1.57
N HIS A 291 5.99 29.41 -1.08
CA HIS A 291 6.62 30.59 -1.70
C HIS A 291 7.43 30.23 -2.95
N ALA A 292 8.07 29.05 -2.99
CA ALA A 292 8.72 28.55 -4.20
C ALA A 292 7.73 28.40 -5.36
N GLU A 293 6.50 27.96 -5.08
CA GLU A 293 5.45 27.81 -6.10
C GLU A 293 4.83 29.14 -6.58
N ARG A 294 4.78 30.16 -5.71
CA ARG A 294 4.11 31.44 -6.00
C ARG A 294 5.05 32.58 -6.40
N GLY A 295 6.36 32.42 -6.22
CA GLY A 295 7.36 33.44 -6.55
C GLY A 295 7.29 34.70 -5.68
N THR A 296 6.66 34.64 -4.51
CA THR A 296 6.42 35.78 -3.62
C THR A 296 7.32 35.76 -2.38
N THR A 297 7.68 36.93 -1.86
CA THR A 297 8.35 37.08 -0.55
C THR A 297 7.46 36.60 0.59
N PRO A 298 7.99 35.92 1.62
CA PRO A 298 7.19 35.43 2.74
C PRO A 298 6.45 36.53 3.49
N VAL A 299 5.18 36.30 3.80
CA VAL A 299 4.45 37.07 4.81
C VAL A 299 5.07 36.71 6.17
N THR A 300 5.80 37.65 6.77
CA THR A 300 6.57 37.43 8.01
C THR A 300 5.71 37.35 9.27
N SER A 301 4.42 37.73 9.20
CA SER A 301 3.53 37.68 10.36
C SER A 301 3.12 36.24 10.68
N GLY A 302 3.61 35.72 11.80
CA GLY A 302 3.19 34.41 12.34
C GLY A 302 4.00 33.21 11.85
N TRP A 303 5.09 33.40 11.11
CA TRP A 303 6.03 32.33 10.74
C TRP A 303 7.29 32.42 11.61
N GLY A 304 7.48 31.45 12.49
CA GLY A 304 8.60 31.39 13.42
C GLY A 304 8.71 30.04 14.12
N TRP A 305 9.75 29.89 14.94
CA TRP A 305 9.93 28.71 15.77
C TRP A 305 8.99 28.74 16.98
N GLU A 306 8.38 27.60 17.27
CA GLU A 306 7.45 27.38 18.37
C GLU A 306 7.95 26.27 19.29
N GLU A 307 7.78 26.43 20.60
CA GLU A 307 8.10 25.40 21.58
C GLU A 307 7.01 24.31 21.60
N VAL A 308 7.42 23.04 21.69
CA VAL A 308 6.51 21.92 21.92
C VAL A 308 5.98 22.00 23.36
N LYS A 309 4.68 22.26 23.53
CA LYS A 309 4.06 22.45 24.84
C LYS A 309 3.98 21.13 25.62
N HIS A 310 4.68 21.03 26.75
CA HIS A 310 4.55 19.91 27.68
C HIS A 310 3.34 20.09 28.62
N VAL A 311 2.49 19.06 28.73
CA VAL A 311 1.29 19.08 29.59
C VAL A 311 1.52 18.24 30.84
N ASP A 312 1.76 18.89 31.97
CA ASP A 312 1.77 18.25 33.29
C ASP A 312 0.32 18.07 33.79
N ARG A 313 -0.12 16.82 34.02
CA ARG A 313 -1.30 16.56 34.84
C ARG A 313 -0.98 15.57 35.94
N GLN A 314 -1.24 16.02 37.17
CA GLN A 314 -1.17 15.29 38.45
C GLN A 314 0.23 15.13 39.07
N GLY A 315 0.88 16.24 39.45
CA GLY A 315 1.73 16.29 40.65
C GLY A 315 3.02 15.44 40.69
N SER A 316 3.38 14.73 39.62
CA SER A 316 4.70 14.12 39.43
C SER A 316 5.45 14.87 38.33
N ALA A 317 6.74 15.12 38.51
CA ALA A 317 7.60 15.70 37.46
C ALA A 317 7.49 14.86 36.18
N ALA A 318 7.19 15.49 35.03
CA ALA A 318 7.18 14.79 33.75
C ALA A 318 8.54 14.15 33.48
N ALA A 319 8.54 12.87 33.09
CA ALA A 319 9.74 12.18 32.65
C ALA A 319 10.17 12.76 31.30
N ALA A 320 11.35 13.37 31.23
CA ALA A 320 11.93 13.92 30.01
C ALA A 320 13.41 13.52 29.92
N PRO A 321 13.98 13.43 28.70
CA PRO A 321 15.41 13.22 28.55
C PRO A 321 16.18 14.38 29.19
N GLN A 322 17.23 14.06 29.94
CA GLN A 322 18.16 15.08 30.42
C GLN A 322 18.78 15.88 29.26
N ALA A 323 19.22 17.10 29.57
CA ALA A 323 19.90 18.00 28.64
C ALA A 323 21.09 17.30 27.97
N ARG A 324 21.19 17.44 26.63
CA ARG A 324 22.18 16.74 25.82
C ARG A 324 22.51 17.45 24.51
N SER A 325 23.72 17.24 24.01
CA SER A 325 24.14 17.55 22.63
C SER A 325 24.48 16.26 21.88
N ASP A 326 24.64 16.38 20.56
CA ASP A 326 25.11 15.31 19.67
C ASP A 326 24.26 14.04 19.76
N ALA A 327 22.99 14.20 20.13
CA ALA A 327 22.02 13.13 20.19
C ALA A 327 21.55 12.77 18.77
N GLY A 328 21.24 11.51 18.53
CA GLY A 328 20.52 11.12 17.33
C GLY A 328 19.07 11.56 17.43
N LEU A 329 18.51 12.17 16.38
CA LEU A 329 17.09 12.51 16.31
C LEU A 329 16.51 12.04 14.98
N VAL A 330 15.48 11.20 15.04
CA VAL A 330 14.76 10.73 13.85
C VAL A 330 13.25 10.86 14.03
N GLY A 331 12.56 11.18 12.95
CA GLY A 331 11.12 11.13 12.87
C GLY A 331 10.62 9.71 12.65
N LEU A 332 9.71 9.24 13.49
CA LEU A 332 9.03 7.95 13.37
C LEU A 332 7.53 8.18 13.14
N THR A 333 6.97 7.54 12.12
CA THR A 333 5.52 7.42 11.93
C THR A 333 5.10 5.98 12.17
N THR A 334 4.07 5.74 12.98
CA THR A 334 3.64 4.36 13.33
C THR A 334 2.83 3.66 12.23
N GLY A 335 2.89 4.13 10.99
CA GLY A 335 1.97 3.77 9.91
C GLY A 335 0.59 4.40 10.11
N GLN A 336 0.02 4.34 11.31
CA GLN A 336 -1.33 4.81 11.67
C GLN A 336 -1.48 6.34 11.77
N GLY A 337 -0.53 7.13 11.22
CA GLY A 337 -0.46 8.59 11.33
C GLY A 337 -0.18 9.12 12.74
N ARG A 338 0.39 8.30 13.64
CA ARG A 338 1.01 8.82 14.87
C ARG A 338 2.46 9.14 14.58
N HIS A 339 2.86 10.34 14.96
CA HIS A 339 4.23 10.80 14.81
C HIS A 339 4.95 10.76 16.15
N TYR A 340 6.24 10.44 16.10
CA TYR A 340 7.15 10.48 17.23
C TYR A 340 8.46 11.12 16.79
N LEU A 341 9.11 11.83 17.71
CA LEU A 341 10.56 12.01 17.64
C LEU A 341 11.23 10.94 18.49
N VAL A 342 12.27 10.31 17.96
CA VAL A 342 13.10 9.36 18.68
C VAL A 342 14.46 10.02 18.91
N ALA A 343 14.77 10.30 20.18
CA ALA A 343 16.06 10.82 20.62
C ALA A 343 16.92 9.66 21.16
N ILE A 344 18.13 9.50 20.65
CA ILE A 344 19.03 8.39 20.99
C ILE A 344 20.35 8.96 21.49
N GLY A 345 20.82 8.48 22.65
CA GLY A 345 22.15 8.78 23.17
C GLY A 345 22.45 10.27 23.26
N GLY A 346 23.70 10.65 22.94
CA GLY A 346 24.21 12.01 23.00
C GLY A 346 25.23 12.20 24.14
N GLU A 347 25.62 13.45 24.36
CA GLU A 347 26.59 13.89 25.36
C GLU A 347 25.93 14.84 26.36
N THR A 348 26.22 14.67 27.65
CA THR A 348 25.76 15.58 28.71
C THR A 348 26.61 16.85 28.80
N GLU A 349 26.20 17.82 29.62
CA GLU A 349 27.01 19.02 29.90
C GLU A 349 28.43 18.69 30.40
N ASN A 350 28.58 17.60 31.16
CA ASN A 350 29.84 17.17 31.75
C ASN A 350 30.74 16.37 30.79
N GLY A 351 30.27 16.07 29.57
CA GLY A 351 31.01 15.25 28.61
C GLY A 351 30.73 13.74 28.70
N ASP A 352 29.82 13.31 29.59
CA ASP A 352 29.43 11.90 29.69
C ASP A 352 28.50 11.52 28.54
N TYR A 353 28.79 10.41 27.86
CA TYR A 353 27.95 9.85 26.80
C TYR A 353 26.76 9.05 27.35
N LEU A 354 25.69 9.00 26.58
CA LEU A 354 24.41 8.39 26.96
C LEU A 354 24.10 7.12 26.17
N ASP A 355 23.33 6.24 26.80
CA ASP A 355 22.90 4.94 26.26
C ASP A 355 21.38 4.82 26.08
N ASP A 356 20.62 5.87 26.37
CA ASP A 356 19.17 5.87 26.44
C ASP A 356 18.48 6.18 25.10
N ILE A 357 17.25 5.66 24.94
CA ILE A 357 16.37 5.99 23.81
C ILE A 357 15.08 6.59 24.37
N TRP A 358 14.78 7.82 23.97
CA TRP A 358 13.57 8.53 24.34
C TRP A 358 12.66 8.74 23.15
N THR A 359 11.36 8.71 23.40
CA THR A 359 10.35 8.98 22.38
C THR A 359 9.46 10.13 22.83
N LEU A 360 9.28 11.13 21.98
CA LEU A 360 8.31 12.21 22.16
C LEU A 360 7.14 11.94 21.23
N GLN A 361 5.95 11.71 21.76
CA GLN A 361 4.78 11.55 20.92
C GLN A 361 4.34 12.93 20.42
N LEU A 362 4.38 13.13 19.11
CA LEU A 362 3.92 14.36 18.46
C LEU A 362 2.41 14.31 18.21
N ALA A 363 1.83 15.44 17.82
CA ALA A 363 0.46 15.51 17.34
C ALA A 363 0.25 14.48 16.22
N SER A 364 -0.85 13.74 16.29
CA SER A 364 -1.23 12.80 15.25
C SER A 364 -1.65 13.53 13.98
N GLU A 365 -1.39 12.91 12.83
CA GLU A 365 -1.75 13.45 11.54
C GLU A 365 -3.27 13.62 11.44
N PRO A 366 -3.76 14.78 10.95
CA PRO A 366 -5.20 14.99 10.77
C PRO A 366 -5.80 13.88 9.91
N SER A 367 -6.96 13.35 10.32
CA SER A 367 -7.65 12.28 9.60
C SER A 367 -6.89 10.94 9.57
N SER A 368 -5.97 10.70 10.51
CA SER A 368 -5.31 9.41 10.67
C SER A 368 -5.92 8.52 11.76
N ALA A 369 -5.65 7.22 11.69
CA ALA A 369 -6.03 6.23 12.70
C ALA A 369 -5.57 6.62 14.13
N ALA A 370 -4.42 7.28 14.25
CA ALA A 370 -3.91 7.79 15.51
C ALA A 370 -4.70 8.99 16.03
N ALA A 371 -5.07 9.93 15.16
CA ALA A 371 -5.92 11.08 15.52
C ALA A 371 -7.31 10.61 15.97
N THR A 372 -7.83 9.57 15.34
CA THR A 372 -9.05 8.86 15.75
C THR A 372 -8.92 8.31 17.18
N LYS A 373 -7.86 7.55 17.43
CA LYS A 373 -7.57 6.98 18.75
C LYS A 373 -7.37 8.04 19.83
N ASP A 374 -6.67 9.14 19.52
CA ASP A 374 -6.42 10.23 20.47
C ASP A 374 -7.71 11.01 20.78
N SER A 375 -8.56 11.25 19.78
CA SER A 375 -9.88 11.87 19.96
C SER A 375 -10.81 11.03 20.86
N ILE A 376 -10.84 9.69 20.65
CA ILE A 376 -11.62 8.77 21.49
C ILE A 376 -11.08 8.76 22.93
N ARG A 377 -9.76 8.72 23.12
CA ARG A 377 -9.14 8.77 24.45
C ARG A 377 -9.45 10.09 25.16
N SER A 378 -9.30 11.22 24.47
CA SER A 378 -9.65 12.55 24.99
C SER A 378 -11.10 12.63 25.44
N THR A 379 -12.03 12.11 24.61
CA THR A 379 -13.47 12.04 24.92
C THR A 379 -13.76 11.18 26.16
N MET A 380 -13.01 10.08 26.33
CA MET A 380 -13.06 9.21 27.52
C MET A 380 -12.27 9.75 28.73
N LYS A 381 -11.76 10.99 28.69
CA LYS A 381 -10.87 11.59 29.70
C LYS A 381 -9.62 10.75 30.00
N ARG A 382 -9.14 9.99 29.01
CA ARG A 382 -7.89 9.24 29.06
C ARG A 382 -6.77 10.03 28.41
N ASP A 383 -5.56 9.83 28.92
CA ASP A 383 -4.38 10.50 28.39
C ASP A 383 -4.08 10.06 26.95
N THR A 384 -3.87 11.02 26.05
CA THR A 384 -3.44 10.77 24.68
C THR A 384 -1.94 10.58 24.60
N HIS A 385 -1.19 11.01 25.63
CA HIS A 385 0.26 11.12 25.69
C HIS A 385 0.87 12.08 24.65
N GLU A 386 0.05 12.93 24.02
CA GLU A 386 0.55 13.94 23.09
C GLU A 386 1.50 14.92 23.81
N SER A 387 2.63 15.23 23.17
CA SER A 387 3.69 16.08 23.69
C SER A 387 4.34 15.58 24.99
N GLN A 388 4.25 14.27 25.26
CA GLN A 388 4.92 13.60 26.38
C GLN A 388 6.14 12.80 25.90
N TRP A 389 7.20 12.89 26.70
CA TRP A 389 8.38 12.06 26.57
C TRP A 389 8.23 10.76 27.36
N ALA A 390 8.74 9.66 26.80
CA ALA A 390 8.93 8.41 27.53
C ALA A 390 10.17 7.69 27.03
N GLU A 391 10.97 7.16 27.97
CA GLU A 391 12.08 6.26 27.64
C GLU A 391 11.50 4.96 27.04
N ALA A 392 12.09 4.51 25.94
CA ALA A 392 11.70 3.28 25.27
C ALA A 392 12.02 2.05 26.12
N ILE A 393 11.21 1.00 25.96
CA ILE A 393 11.51 -0.33 26.50
C ILE A 393 12.42 -1.04 25.51
N TYR A 394 13.61 -1.44 25.95
CA TYR A 394 14.58 -2.14 25.13
C TYR A 394 14.25 -3.63 25.00
N ARG A 395 14.28 -4.15 23.77
CA ARG A 395 14.30 -5.58 23.49
C ARG A 395 15.43 -5.86 22.52
N TYR A 396 16.34 -6.77 22.88
CA TYR A 396 17.39 -7.21 21.97
C TYR A 396 16.89 -8.37 21.14
N VAL A 397 17.08 -8.29 19.83
CA VAL A 397 16.63 -9.32 18.89
C VAL A 397 17.70 -9.61 17.84
N ASP A 398 17.79 -10.87 17.44
CA ASP A 398 18.67 -11.30 16.35
C ASP A 398 18.16 -10.83 14.98
N THR A 399 18.89 -11.14 13.90
CA THR A 399 18.49 -10.81 12.53
C THR A 399 17.23 -11.55 12.06
N LYS A 400 16.77 -12.58 12.80
CA LYS A 400 15.51 -13.31 12.58
C LYS A 400 14.35 -12.74 13.41
N GLY A 401 14.61 -11.75 14.27
CA GLY A 401 13.62 -11.15 15.16
C GLY A 401 13.30 -11.97 16.41
N GLU A 402 14.09 -13.00 16.70
CA GLU A 402 13.99 -13.79 17.93
C GLU A 402 14.63 -13.04 19.11
N GLU A 403 14.01 -13.15 20.28
CA GLU A 403 14.48 -12.44 21.48
C GLU A 403 15.76 -13.09 22.03
N GLU A 404 16.86 -12.37 21.96
CA GLU A 404 18.13 -12.81 22.53
C GLU A 404 18.15 -12.47 24.03
N ARG A 405 18.05 -13.51 24.87
CA ARG A 405 18.00 -13.34 26.33
C ARG A 405 19.34 -12.89 26.93
N GLU A 406 20.44 -13.22 26.27
CA GLU A 406 21.78 -12.77 26.61
C GLU A 406 22.57 -12.59 25.31
N ILE A 407 23.02 -11.37 25.04
CA ILE A 407 24.03 -11.13 24.00
C ILE A 407 25.40 -11.13 24.70
N PRO A 408 26.35 -12.01 24.34
CA PRO A 408 27.64 -12.06 25.03
C PRO A 408 28.50 -10.80 24.84
N GLY A 409 28.77 -10.05 25.93
CA GLY A 409 29.70 -8.90 25.93
C GLY A 409 29.08 -7.52 25.64
N GLU A 410 27.78 -7.36 25.92
CA GLU A 410 26.91 -6.36 25.26
C GLU A 410 26.25 -5.36 26.24
N PRO A 411 25.63 -4.27 25.74
CA PRO A 411 25.16 -3.18 26.59
C PRO A 411 23.96 -3.56 27.46
N LYS A 412 23.95 -3.07 28.70
CA LYS A 412 22.88 -3.34 29.68
C LYS A 412 21.63 -2.47 29.47
N ARG A 413 21.69 -1.48 28.56
CA ARG A 413 20.66 -0.49 28.29
C ARG A 413 20.85 0.10 26.88
N GLY A 414 19.75 0.31 26.16
CA GLY A 414 19.71 0.88 24.81
C GLY A 414 20.79 0.35 23.87
N LEU A 415 21.55 1.24 23.23
CA LEU A 415 22.60 0.87 22.26
C LEU A 415 23.99 0.74 22.90
N GLY A 416 24.07 0.82 24.23
CA GLY A 416 25.31 1.08 24.96
C GLY A 416 25.74 2.54 24.91
N VAL A 417 26.61 2.89 25.85
CA VAL A 417 27.13 4.27 26.00
C VAL A 417 27.92 4.63 24.75
N ARG A 418 27.41 5.60 23.98
CA ARG A 418 28.08 6.09 22.77
C ARG A 418 27.76 7.55 22.44
N GLY A 419 28.78 8.31 22.02
CA GLY A 419 28.67 9.70 21.56
C GLY A 419 29.19 9.89 20.13
N HIS A 420 28.81 10.98 19.46
CA HIS A 420 29.30 11.35 18.12
C HIS A 420 29.20 10.24 17.05
N PHE A 421 28.15 9.41 17.13
CA PHE A 421 27.83 8.38 16.16
C PHE A 421 27.07 8.95 14.96
N GLY A 422 27.06 8.22 13.85
CA GLY A 422 26.20 8.55 12.72
C GLY A 422 24.82 7.91 12.88
N ILE A 423 23.76 8.62 12.47
CA ILE A 423 22.38 8.12 12.49
C ILE A 423 21.65 8.51 11.22
N ALA A 424 20.81 7.60 10.73
CA ALA A 424 19.93 7.86 9.59
C ALA A 424 18.54 7.26 9.85
N LYS A 425 17.51 7.90 9.29
CA LYS A 425 16.16 7.32 9.20
C LYS A 425 16.22 6.09 8.29
N GLY A 426 15.66 4.96 8.73
CA GLY A 426 15.50 3.78 7.88
C GLY A 426 14.28 3.98 6.98
N THR A 427 14.46 4.42 5.74
CA THR A 427 13.34 4.76 4.86
C THR A 427 12.80 3.56 4.07
N GLU A 428 13.57 2.48 3.92
CA GLU A 428 13.29 1.43 2.91
C GLU A 428 13.67 -0.01 3.31
N VAL A 429 14.15 -0.26 4.53
CA VAL A 429 14.45 -1.61 5.03
C VAL A 429 13.25 -2.11 5.82
N ASP A 430 12.78 -3.34 5.54
CA ASP A 430 11.67 -4.00 6.23
C ASP A 430 11.68 -3.76 7.76
N GLY A 431 10.92 -2.75 8.20
CA GLY A 431 10.70 -2.43 9.61
C GLY A 431 11.73 -1.53 10.31
N ALA A 432 12.92 -1.26 9.76
CA ALA A 432 13.94 -0.44 10.42
C ALA A 432 13.50 1.03 10.57
N THR A 433 13.37 1.52 11.81
CA THR A 433 13.05 2.93 12.11
C THR A 433 14.28 3.82 11.93
N CYS A 434 15.44 3.39 12.41
CA CYS A 434 16.71 4.06 12.17
C CYS A 434 17.89 3.10 12.23
N VAL A 435 18.99 3.56 11.63
CA VAL A 435 20.30 2.90 11.66
C VAL A 435 21.26 3.82 12.37
N VAL A 436 21.96 3.30 13.38
CA VAL A 436 23.03 3.97 14.12
C VAL A 436 24.34 3.28 13.82
N TRP A 437 25.42 4.03 13.61
CA TRP A 437 26.73 3.45 13.31
C TRP A 437 27.86 4.15 14.06
N GLY A 438 28.78 3.36 14.59
CA GLY A 438 30.01 3.82 15.23
C GLY A 438 29.80 4.71 16.45
N GLY A 439 30.61 5.77 16.55
CA GLY A 439 30.67 6.68 17.70
C GLY A 439 31.91 6.48 18.55
N LEU A 440 31.93 7.09 19.74
CA LEU A 440 32.96 6.97 20.77
C LEU A 440 32.39 6.26 22.01
N ASP A 441 33.17 5.36 22.61
CA ASP A 441 32.88 4.81 23.93
C ASP A 441 33.36 5.74 25.07
N THR A 442 33.17 5.32 26.32
CA THR A 442 33.57 6.10 27.52
C THR A 442 35.07 6.36 27.61
N ASP A 443 35.90 5.57 26.94
CA ASP A 443 37.36 5.73 26.92
C ASP A 443 37.80 6.61 25.74
N GLY A 444 36.86 7.14 24.95
CA GLY A 444 37.13 7.95 23.76
C GLY A 444 37.61 7.12 22.56
N LYS A 445 37.43 5.80 22.59
CA LYS A 445 37.79 4.91 21.48
C LYS A 445 36.63 4.81 20.49
N THR A 446 36.96 4.79 19.20
CA THR A 446 35.98 4.64 18.14
C THR A 446 35.34 3.26 18.15
N LEU A 447 34.01 3.25 18.13
CA LEU A 447 33.17 2.07 17.92
C LEU A 447 33.00 1.83 16.42
N GLY A 448 32.96 0.55 16.02
CA GLY A 448 32.81 0.14 14.62
C GLY A 448 31.59 -0.72 14.34
N ASP A 449 30.71 -0.90 15.32
CA ASP A 449 29.46 -1.62 15.19
C ASP A 449 28.31 -0.71 14.72
N GLY A 450 27.33 -1.32 14.07
CA GLY A 450 26.06 -0.72 13.71
C GLY A 450 24.91 -1.25 14.57
N TRP A 451 23.80 -0.52 14.59
CA TRP A 451 22.55 -0.92 15.24
C TRP A 451 21.37 -0.58 14.35
N MET A 452 20.46 -1.54 14.19
CA MET A 452 19.12 -1.32 13.64
C MET A 452 18.12 -1.22 14.78
N VAL A 453 17.32 -0.17 14.76
CA VAL A 453 16.25 0.05 15.72
C VAL A 453 14.93 -0.08 14.98
N TRP A 454 14.07 -1.02 15.36
CA TRP A 454 12.74 -1.19 14.76
C TRP A 454 11.63 -1.47 15.78
N ARG A 455 10.38 -1.30 15.35
CA ARG A 455 9.19 -1.64 16.12
C ARG A 455 8.78 -3.09 15.85
N LYS A 456 8.28 -3.80 16.86
CA LYS A 456 7.72 -5.16 16.72
C LYS A 456 6.65 -5.20 15.61
N LYS A 457 6.90 -5.95 14.54
CA LYS A 457 5.85 -6.47 13.64
C LYS A 457 4.93 -7.32 14.52
N THR A 458 3.64 -6.99 14.63
CA THR A 458 2.67 -7.91 15.23
C THR A 458 2.66 -9.14 14.36
N SER A 459 3.41 -10.17 14.79
CA SER A 459 3.35 -11.51 14.23
C SER A 459 1.89 -11.93 14.17
N GLU A 460 1.48 -12.38 12.99
CA GLU A 460 0.24 -13.12 12.80
C GLU A 460 0.05 -14.11 13.94
N HIS A 461 -1.15 -14.14 14.50
CA HIS A 461 -1.47 -15.13 15.53
C HIS A 461 -1.19 -16.51 14.94
N LYS A 462 -0.22 -17.23 15.51
CA LYS A 462 -0.22 -18.69 15.44
C LYS A 462 -1.57 -19.12 16.01
N ILE A 463 -2.51 -19.45 15.14
CA ILE A 463 -3.72 -20.16 15.51
C ILE A 463 -3.22 -21.50 16.05
N ALA A 464 -3.20 -21.63 17.37
CA ALA A 464 -3.12 -22.93 17.99
C ALA A 464 -4.33 -23.71 17.49
N THR A 465 -4.10 -24.69 16.63
CA THR A 465 -5.10 -25.69 16.27
C THR A 465 -5.45 -26.45 17.55
N ASN A 466 -6.51 -26.03 18.23
CA ASN A 466 -7.16 -26.86 19.24
C ASN A 466 -7.80 -28.04 18.50
N GLU A 467 -7.14 -29.20 18.54
CA GLU A 467 -7.76 -30.47 18.24
C GLU A 467 -8.96 -30.66 19.17
N ILE A 468 -10.16 -30.62 18.58
CA ILE A 468 -11.40 -31.02 19.24
C ILE A 468 -11.40 -32.55 19.30
N CYS A 469 -10.98 -33.09 20.43
CA CYS A 469 -11.25 -34.48 20.81
C CYS A 469 -12.76 -34.63 21.15
N PRO A 470 -13.48 -35.64 20.62
CA PRO A 470 -14.89 -35.86 20.95
C PRO A 470 -15.05 -36.44 22.37
N PRO A 471 -16.21 -36.23 23.03
CA PRO A 471 -16.38 -36.52 24.45
C PRO A 471 -16.52 -38.03 24.70
N ALA A 472 -15.70 -38.57 25.59
CA ALA A 472 -15.89 -39.89 26.18
C ALA A 472 -16.71 -39.77 27.47
N THR A 473 -17.90 -40.38 27.49
CA THR A 473 -18.69 -40.58 28.71
C THR A 473 -18.47 -41.98 29.26
N CYS A 474 -18.09 -42.01 30.54
CA CYS A 474 -18.41 -43.00 31.58
C CYS A 474 -17.77 -44.41 31.57
N LEU A 475 -16.77 -44.55 32.45
CA LEU A 475 -16.70 -45.49 33.59
C LEU A 475 -17.30 -46.91 33.40
N ILE A 476 -16.45 -47.94 33.54
CA ILE A 476 -16.41 -48.85 34.71
C ILE A 476 -15.26 -49.86 34.56
N SER A 477 -14.62 -50.12 35.70
CA SER A 477 -13.55 -51.06 36.04
C SER A 477 -13.63 -52.47 35.45
N ARG A 478 -12.46 -53.08 35.14
CA ARG A 478 -11.83 -54.20 35.88
C ARG A 478 -10.77 -54.93 35.04
N SER A 479 -9.58 -54.98 35.63
CA SER A 479 -8.61 -56.09 35.72
C SER A 479 -8.43 -57.11 34.56
N PHE A 480 -7.19 -57.13 34.06
CA PHE A 480 -6.37 -58.24 33.55
C PHE A 480 -6.86 -59.69 33.73
N MET A 481 -6.80 -60.48 32.65
CA MET A 481 -5.95 -61.69 32.44
C MET A 481 -6.51 -62.54 31.26
N THR A 482 -5.81 -62.61 30.11
CA THR A 482 -4.97 -63.73 29.60
C THR A 482 -5.64 -64.83 28.75
N TRP A 483 -5.04 -65.03 27.57
CA TRP A 483 -4.77 -66.30 26.82
C TRP A 483 -5.72 -66.82 25.69
N SER A 484 -5.12 -66.86 24.48
CA SER A 484 -5.02 -67.95 23.48
C SER A 484 -6.22 -68.47 22.66
N SER A 485 -6.06 -68.32 21.33
CA SER A 485 -6.03 -69.33 20.24
C SER A 485 -7.30 -69.99 19.63
N LEU A 486 -7.15 -70.25 18.31
CA LEU A 486 -7.78 -71.26 17.41
C LEU A 486 -8.90 -70.81 16.43
N GLY A 487 -8.66 -71.05 15.12
CA GLY A 487 -9.60 -70.96 13.98
C GLY A 487 -10.42 -72.25 13.79
N PRO A 488 -10.69 -72.78 12.56
CA PRO A 488 -10.56 -72.24 11.18
C PRO A 488 -11.73 -72.61 10.20
N SER A 489 -11.54 -72.32 8.89
CA SER A 489 -11.95 -73.12 7.68
C SER A 489 -13.36 -72.89 7.06
N VAL A 490 -13.68 -72.89 5.74
CA VAL A 490 -13.14 -73.50 4.49
C VAL A 490 -13.60 -72.70 3.21
N VAL A 491 -12.82 -72.80 2.11
CA VAL A 491 -12.87 -72.19 0.72
C VAL A 491 -13.71 -73.05 -0.29
N PRO A 492 -13.88 -72.81 -1.65
CA PRO A 492 -12.86 -72.62 -2.75
C PRO A 492 -13.23 -71.62 -3.92
N SER A 493 -12.35 -70.75 -4.47
CA SER A 493 -11.31 -70.87 -5.58
C SER A 493 -11.84 -70.73 -7.04
N PRO A 494 -11.04 -70.40 -8.12
CA PRO A 494 -9.60 -69.99 -8.24
C PRO A 494 -9.22 -68.88 -9.31
N LEU A 495 -7.90 -68.56 -9.36
CA LEU A 495 -6.99 -68.07 -10.46
C LEU A 495 -6.24 -66.75 -10.13
N THR A 496 -5.08 -66.78 -9.41
CA THR A 496 -3.64 -66.77 -9.87
C THR A 496 -3.21 -65.52 -10.65
N CYS A 497 -2.14 -64.75 -10.33
CA CYS A 497 -0.75 -65.16 -10.05
C CYS A 497 0.13 -64.06 -9.37
N SER A 498 0.99 -64.54 -8.46
CA SER A 498 2.23 -64.06 -7.78
C SER A 498 2.67 -62.58 -7.65
N SER A 499 3.01 -62.23 -6.40
CA SER A 499 3.84 -61.10 -5.97
C SER A 499 4.97 -61.60 -5.05
N ARG A 500 6.23 -61.20 -5.32
CA ARG A 500 7.30 -60.83 -4.35
C ARG A 500 8.67 -60.74 -5.04
N ARG A 501 9.17 -59.50 -5.18
CA ARG A 501 10.54 -59.08 -4.82
C ARG A 501 10.68 -57.58 -5.05
N LEU A 502 10.52 -56.80 -3.98
CA LEU A 502 11.09 -55.46 -3.85
C LEU A 502 11.51 -55.30 -2.38
N GLN A 503 12.77 -55.62 -2.13
CA GLN A 503 13.56 -55.03 -1.06
C GLN A 503 14.64 -54.22 -1.80
N GLU A 504 14.95 -53.04 -1.24
CA GLU A 504 16.04 -52.12 -1.64
C GLU A 504 15.70 -51.11 -2.75
N LEU A 505 15.19 -49.94 -2.33
CA LEU A 505 15.80 -48.60 -2.51
C LEU A 505 14.71 -47.56 -2.29
N ASP A 506 14.46 -47.24 -1.02
CA ASP A 506 13.64 -46.09 -0.63
C ASP A 506 14.55 -45.10 0.11
N ARG A 507 14.94 -44.05 -0.59
CA ARG A 507 15.57 -42.84 -0.06
C ARG A 507 14.82 -41.66 -0.66
N ASP A 508 13.54 -41.56 -0.34
CA ASP A 508 12.77 -40.33 -0.51
C ASP A 508 12.91 -39.48 0.76
N ALA A 509 13.56 -38.33 0.60
CA ALA A 509 13.54 -37.26 1.58
C ALA A 509 12.14 -36.63 1.57
N SER A 510 11.38 -36.86 2.63
CA SER A 510 10.15 -36.09 2.89
C SER A 510 10.55 -34.71 3.41
N ILE A 511 10.30 -33.70 2.59
CA ILE A 511 10.44 -32.27 2.93
C ILE A 511 9.26 -31.92 3.84
N SER A 512 9.54 -31.30 4.99
CA SER A 512 8.51 -30.89 5.95
C SER A 512 7.81 -29.61 5.47
N LYS A 513 6.59 -29.33 5.96
CA LYS A 513 5.89 -28.05 5.66
C LYS A 513 6.69 -26.80 6.06
N GLN A 514 7.63 -26.96 6.99
CA GLN A 514 8.55 -25.91 7.42
C GLN A 514 9.67 -25.69 6.41
N ASP A 515 10.09 -26.75 5.69
CA ASP A 515 11.02 -26.68 4.57
C ASP A 515 10.35 -26.15 3.29
N GLU A 516 9.03 -26.35 3.09
CA GLU A 516 8.26 -25.68 2.02
C GLU A 516 8.14 -24.16 2.27
N GLU A 517 8.00 -23.72 3.52
CA GLU A 517 8.05 -22.30 3.89
C GLU A 517 9.47 -21.70 3.74
N GLU A 518 10.54 -22.41 4.13
CA GLU A 518 11.93 -21.97 3.93
C GLU A 518 12.35 -21.94 2.44
N LEU A 519 11.81 -22.81 1.59
CA LEU A 519 12.05 -22.81 0.14
C LEU A 519 11.31 -21.67 -0.58
N SER A 520 10.20 -21.18 -0.02
CA SER A 520 9.44 -20.04 -0.59
C SER A 520 10.16 -18.70 -0.44
N ILE A 521 11.11 -18.58 0.49
CA ILE A 521 11.84 -17.33 0.79
C ILE A 521 13.01 -17.11 -0.19
N MET A 522 13.33 -18.11 -1.03
CA MET A 522 14.44 -18.07 -2.00
C MET A 522 14.00 -18.10 -3.48
N SER A 523 12.70 -18.10 -3.80
CA SER A 523 12.20 -18.14 -5.18
C SER A 523 11.54 -16.82 -5.60
N TRP A 524 11.91 -16.28 -6.77
CA TRP A 524 11.23 -15.12 -7.35
C TRP A 524 10.07 -15.61 -8.23
N GLY A 525 8.96 -15.94 -7.57
CA GLY A 525 7.81 -16.61 -8.16
C GLY A 525 6.55 -15.77 -8.28
N GLY A 526 5.68 -16.13 -9.23
CA GLY A 526 4.37 -15.53 -9.47
C GLY A 526 3.47 -16.52 -10.21
N SER A 527 2.25 -16.12 -10.59
CA SER A 527 1.35 -17.02 -11.31
C SER A 527 0.82 -16.41 -12.61
N LEU A 528 0.52 -17.26 -13.60
CA LEU A 528 -0.32 -16.91 -14.75
C LEU A 528 -1.63 -17.67 -14.65
N THR A 529 -2.77 -16.96 -14.56
CA THR A 529 -4.08 -17.57 -14.69
C THR A 529 -4.50 -17.62 -16.15
N LEU A 530 -4.68 -18.82 -16.67
CA LEU A 530 -5.22 -19.09 -18.00
C LEU A 530 -6.73 -19.34 -17.90
N VAL A 531 -7.56 -18.45 -18.47
CA VAL A 531 -9.04 -18.61 -18.50
C VAL A 531 -9.50 -19.00 -19.89
N ASN A 532 -9.92 -20.26 -20.06
CA ASN A 532 -10.46 -20.78 -21.31
C ASN A 532 -11.99 -20.64 -21.37
N ALA A 533 -12.47 -19.50 -21.85
CA ALA A 533 -13.88 -19.23 -22.08
C ALA A 533 -14.36 -19.60 -23.49
N SER A 534 -13.60 -20.42 -24.21
CA SER A 534 -13.94 -20.94 -25.53
C SER A 534 -14.65 -22.31 -25.43
N PRO A 535 -15.27 -22.82 -26.51
CA PRO A 535 -15.84 -24.17 -26.54
C PRO A 535 -14.80 -25.26 -26.82
N PHE A 536 -13.52 -24.89 -26.95
CA PHE A 536 -12.44 -25.78 -27.36
C PHE A 536 -11.48 -26.02 -26.19
N ASN A 537 -10.92 -27.22 -26.09
CA ASN A 537 -9.85 -27.49 -25.14
C ASN A 537 -8.55 -26.85 -25.64
N TRP A 538 -7.71 -26.38 -24.71
CA TRP A 538 -6.35 -25.95 -25.00
C TRP A 538 -5.39 -27.07 -24.62
N THR A 539 -4.98 -27.84 -25.62
CA THR A 539 -4.07 -28.97 -25.44
C THR A 539 -2.63 -28.48 -25.47
N LEU A 540 -1.89 -28.74 -24.39
CA LEU A 540 -0.47 -28.46 -24.35
C LEU A 540 0.25 -29.35 -25.38
N SER A 541 0.89 -28.75 -26.37
CA SER A 541 1.62 -29.48 -27.42
C SER A 541 3.11 -29.62 -27.13
N GLY A 542 3.63 -28.80 -26.24
CA GLY A 542 5.02 -28.85 -25.80
C GLY A 542 5.30 -27.76 -24.77
N GLN A 543 6.35 -27.95 -24.00
CA GLN A 543 6.89 -26.93 -23.12
C GLN A 543 8.40 -27.11 -23.02
N HIS A 544 9.12 -26.01 -22.85
CA HIS A 544 10.55 -25.99 -22.64
C HIS A 544 10.86 -24.93 -21.57
N SER A 545 11.83 -25.20 -20.71
CA SER A 545 12.35 -24.20 -19.80
C SER A 545 13.86 -24.29 -19.71
N TYR A 546 14.47 -23.14 -19.47
CA TYR A 546 15.88 -22.96 -19.22
C TYR A 546 16.00 -22.11 -17.95
N GLN A 547 16.65 -22.67 -16.93
CA GLN A 547 16.90 -21.98 -15.65
C GLN A 547 15.62 -21.41 -14.99
N MET A 548 14.51 -22.14 -15.09
CA MET A 548 13.29 -21.88 -14.33
C MET A 548 13.19 -22.92 -13.21
N ASP A 549 12.97 -22.48 -11.97
CA ASP A 549 12.79 -23.37 -10.82
C ASP A 549 11.43 -24.10 -10.91
N THR A 550 10.39 -23.42 -11.40
CA THR A 550 9.07 -23.99 -11.67
C THR A 550 8.56 -23.61 -13.06
N TRP A 551 8.33 -24.61 -13.91
CA TRP A 551 7.72 -24.48 -15.24
C TRP A 551 6.95 -25.74 -15.63
N LYS A 552 5.71 -25.89 -15.12
CA LYS A 552 4.85 -27.05 -15.40
C LYS A 552 3.47 -26.61 -15.85
N TRP A 553 3.17 -26.86 -17.12
CA TRP A 553 1.93 -26.40 -17.76
C TRP A 553 0.89 -27.52 -17.91
N PRO A 554 -0.40 -27.24 -17.66
CA PRO A 554 -1.49 -28.20 -17.88
C PRO A 554 -2.23 -27.96 -19.21
N THR A 555 -2.90 -28.99 -19.71
CA THR A 555 -3.98 -28.84 -20.70
C THR A 555 -5.22 -28.24 -20.02
N ILE A 556 -5.87 -27.26 -20.67
CA ILE A 556 -7.02 -26.54 -20.09
C ILE A 556 -8.30 -26.94 -20.81
N SER A 557 -9.22 -27.59 -20.11
CA SER A 557 -10.53 -27.93 -20.65
C SER A 557 -11.35 -26.69 -21.02
N ALA A 558 -12.20 -26.83 -22.03
CA ALA A 558 -13.17 -25.79 -22.41
C ALA A 558 -14.01 -25.34 -21.20
N GLY A 559 -14.13 -24.04 -20.98
CA GLY A 559 -14.88 -23.45 -19.87
C GLY A 559 -14.15 -23.40 -18.53
N MET A 560 -12.90 -23.89 -18.43
CA MET A 560 -12.15 -23.92 -17.18
C MET A 560 -11.04 -22.86 -17.13
N ALA A 561 -10.65 -22.48 -15.92
CA ALA A 561 -9.46 -21.69 -15.64
C ALA A 561 -8.43 -22.49 -14.84
N SER A 562 -7.14 -22.23 -15.08
CA SER A 562 -6.04 -22.81 -14.32
C SER A 562 -5.01 -21.74 -13.97
N SER A 563 -4.62 -21.69 -12.70
CA SER A 563 -3.51 -20.85 -12.22
C SER A 563 -2.22 -21.67 -12.24
N VAL A 564 -1.24 -21.21 -12.99
CA VAL A 564 0.05 -21.88 -13.18
C VAL A 564 1.14 -21.06 -12.49
N ARG A 565 1.78 -21.64 -11.46
CA ARG A 565 2.94 -21.04 -10.80
C ARG A 565 4.14 -21.04 -11.75
N VAL A 566 4.83 -19.91 -11.80
CA VAL A 566 6.06 -19.68 -12.57
C VAL A 566 7.12 -19.17 -11.61
N GLU A 567 8.29 -19.80 -11.59
CA GLU A 567 9.40 -19.39 -10.73
C GLU A 567 10.70 -19.31 -11.53
N PHE A 568 11.29 -18.13 -11.55
CA PHE A 568 12.60 -17.87 -12.15
C PHE A 568 13.70 -18.30 -11.18
N SER A 569 14.86 -18.72 -11.70
CA SER A 569 15.95 -19.15 -10.83
C SER A 569 16.60 -17.95 -10.13
N THR A 570 16.97 -18.16 -8.88
CA THR A 570 17.71 -17.18 -8.07
C THR A 570 19.21 -17.52 -7.95
N ARG A 571 19.67 -18.58 -8.65
CA ARG A 571 21.04 -19.11 -8.52
C ARG A 571 21.77 -19.13 -9.87
N GLY A 572 23.01 -18.63 -9.91
CA GLY A 572 23.89 -18.72 -11.10
C GLY A 572 23.76 -17.53 -12.08
N HIS A 573 24.09 -17.77 -13.36
CA HIS A 573 23.82 -16.81 -14.44
C HIS A 573 22.32 -16.83 -14.72
N THR A 574 21.60 -15.81 -14.28
CA THR A 574 20.13 -15.77 -14.37
C THR A 574 19.65 -14.66 -15.32
N SER A 575 20.49 -14.23 -16.25
CA SER A 575 20.17 -13.16 -17.22
C SER A 575 19.41 -13.68 -18.45
N ASP A 576 19.30 -15.00 -18.59
CA ASP A 576 18.71 -15.70 -19.73
C ASP A 576 17.68 -16.76 -19.31
N ASP A 577 17.21 -16.71 -18.06
CA ASP A 577 16.08 -17.54 -17.60
C ASP A 577 14.89 -17.38 -18.54
N GLY A 578 14.33 -18.51 -18.98
CA GLY A 578 13.28 -18.50 -19.98
C GLY A 578 12.44 -19.76 -19.98
N GLY A 579 11.14 -19.58 -20.20
CA GLY A 579 10.16 -20.65 -20.35
C GLY A 579 9.31 -20.46 -21.60
N GLU A 580 8.89 -21.55 -22.22
CA GLU A 580 7.94 -21.59 -23.32
C GLU A 580 6.91 -22.70 -23.08
N ALA A 581 5.64 -22.41 -23.32
CA ALA A 581 4.56 -23.40 -23.32
C ALA A 581 3.65 -23.16 -24.52
N TYR A 582 3.48 -24.18 -25.35
CA TYR A 582 2.77 -24.09 -26.61
C TYR A 582 1.39 -24.76 -26.49
N TYR A 583 0.34 -24.03 -26.85
CA TYR A 583 -1.03 -24.51 -26.80
C TYR A 583 -1.64 -24.63 -28.19
N ASN A 584 -2.14 -25.83 -28.50
CA ASN A 584 -3.06 -26.04 -29.62
C ASN A 584 -4.49 -25.84 -29.12
N ILE A 585 -5.33 -25.20 -29.93
CA ILE A 585 -6.77 -25.09 -29.65
C ILE A 585 -7.50 -26.19 -30.43
N ASP A 586 -8.01 -27.18 -29.71
CA ASP A 586 -8.59 -28.40 -30.29
C ASP A 586 -9.72 -28.08 -31.28
N GLY A 587 -9.70 -28.71 -32.45
CA GLY A 587 -10.71 -28.51 -33.48
C GLY A 587 -10.54 -27.23 -34.31
N THR A 588 -9.46 -26.47 -34.10
CA THR A 588 -9.12 -25.26 -34.87
C THR A 588 -7.66 -25.31 -35.36
N PRO A 589 -7.28 -24.51 -36.37
CA PRO A 589 -5.86 -24.33 -36.72
C PRO A 589 -5.11 -23.39 -35.75
N ASP A 590 -5.83 -22.72 -34.84
CA ASP A 590 -5.33 -21.66 -33.99
C ASP A 590 -4.42 -22.18 -32.87
N LYS A 591 -3.38 -21.40 -32.55
CA LYS A 591 -2.41 -21.69 -31.49
C LYS A 591 -1.95 -20.40 -30.84
N PHE A 592 -1.56 -20.50 -29.57
CA PHE A 592 -0.84 -19.43 -28.87
C PHE A 592 0.28 -20.01 -28.03
N THR A 593 1.23 -19.15 -27.67
CA THR A 593 2.40 -19.54 -26.89
C THR A 593 2.49 -18.66 -25.66
N VAL A 594 2.74 -19.28 -24.50
CA VAL A 594 3.16 -18.55 -23.30
C VAL A 594 4.67 -18.51 -23.26
N LEU A 595 5.21 -17.31 -23.06
CA LEU A 595 6.63 -17.04 -22.96
C LEU A 595 6.91 -16.45 -21.57
N ALA A 596 7.90 -16.98 -20.87
CA ALA A 596 8.56 -16.31 -19.76
C ALA A 596 9.97 -15.94 -20.20
N ARG A 597 10.38 -14.70 -19.96
CA ARG A 597 11.73 -14.22 -20.23
C ARG A 597 12.19 -13.32 -19.10
N LYS A 598 13.48 -13.40 -18.78
CA LYS A 598 14.13 -12.48 -17.85
C LYS A 598 15.08 -11.53 -18.58
N PRO A 599 14.61 -10.45 -19.22
CA PRO A 599 15.35 -9.19 -19.20
C PRO A 599 15.16 -8.53 -17.80
N SER A 600 15.67 -7.30 -17.60
CA SER A 600 15.76 -6.58 -16.31
C SER A 600 14.58 -6.69 -15.34
N ASP A 601 13.36 -7.00 -15.80
CA ASP A 601 12.10 -6.85 -15.04
C ASP A 601 11.18 -8.09 -14.98
N TYR A 602 11.63 -9.30 -15.35
CA TYR A 602 10.84 -10.56 -15.30
C TYR A 602 9.49 -10.47 -16.03
N GLU A 603 9.36 -11.03 -17.23
CA GLU A 603 8.15 -10.83 -18.05
C GLU A 603 7.44 -12.13 -18.42
N LEU A 604 6.10 -12.11 -18.33
CA LEU A 604 5.21 -13.10 -18.91
C LEU A 604 4.51 -12.50 -20.14
N THR A 605 4.62 -13.20 -21.27
CA THR A 605 4.11 -12.74 -22.56
C THR A 605 3.26 -13.83 -23.24
N ILE A 606 2.21 -13.42 -23.95
CA ILE A 606 1.46 -14.30 -24.86
C ILE A 606 1.81 -13.94 -26.30
N SER A 607 2.32 -14.92 -27.06
CA SER A 607 2.49 -14.80 -28.51
C SER A 607 1.27 -15.35 -29.25
N LEU A 608 0.79 -14.57 -30.22
CA LEU A 608 -0.30 -14.90 -31.13
C LEU A 608 0.20 -15.19 -32.57
N ASP A 609 1.31 -15.89 -32.76
CA ASP A 609 1.89 -16.13 -34.09
C ASP A 609 0.97 -16.91 -35.06
N HIS A 610 -0.02 -17.64 -34.54
CA HIS A 610 -0.90 -18.52 -35.31
C HIS A 610 -2.39 -18.25 -35.09
N MET A 611 -2.74 -17.15 -34.44
CA MET A 611 -4.14 -16.76 -34.26
C MET A 611 -4.25 -15.24 -34.14
N SER A 612 -5.46 -14.71 -34.22
CA SER A 612 -5.70 -13.30 -33.87
C SER A 612 -6.87 -13.22 -32.93
N THR A 613 -6.91 -12.15 -32.14
CA THR A 613 -8.07 -11.78 -31.35
C THR A 613 -8.60 -10.45 -31.84
N LYS A 614 -9.81 -10.10 -31.42
CA LYS A 614 -10.40 -8.80 -31.71
C LYS A 614 -9.54 -7.64 -31.21
N GLN A 615 -8.78 -7.86 -30.14
CA GLN A 615 -7.91 -6.87 -29.51
C GLN A 615 -6.50 -6.86 -30.10
N SER A 616 -6.03 -7.96 -30.68
CA SER A 616 -4.63 -8.10 -31.09
C SER A 616 -4.51 -8.93 -32.37
N PRO A 617 -3.84 -8.41 -33.42
CA PRO A 617 -3.64 -9.13 -34.66
C PRO A 617 -2.69 -10.32 -34.49
N GLN A 618 -2.68 -11.22 -35.48
CA GLN A 618 -1.72 -12.31 -35.55
C GLN A 618 -0.28 -11.79 -35.57
N GLY A 619 0.62 -12.47 -34.84
CA GLY A 619 2.02 -12.06 -34.63
C GLY A 619 2.23 -11.07 -33.48
N SER A 620 1.19 -10.76 -32.70
CA SER A 620 1.32 -9.91 -31.51
C SER A 620 2.01 -10.64 -30.36
N ASN A 621 2.89 -9.93 -29.65
CA ASN A 621 3.45 -10.32 -28.36
C ASN A 621 2.84 -9.44 -27.26
N ILE A 622 1.97 -10.04 -26.45
CA ILE A 622 1.20 -9.35 -25.43
C ILE A 622 1.92 -9.48 -24.09
N ASN A 623 2.52 -8.40 -23.62
CA ASN A 623 3.16 -8.36 -22.30
C ASN A 623 2.09 -8.28 -21.20
N LEU A 624 2.03 -9.30 -20.35
CA LEU A 624 1.12 -9.36 -19.20
C LEU A 624 1.75 -8.76 -17.93
N GLY A 625 3.05 -8.50 -17.97
CA GLY A 625 3.89 -8.16 -16.82
C GLY A 625 4.17 -9.38 -15.93
N PHE A 626 4.64 -9.11 -14.71
CA PHE A 626 4.80 -10.11 -13.67
C PHE A 626 4.42 -9.51 -12.32
N ARG A 627 3.78 -10.32 -11.48
CA ARG A 627 3.43 -9.94 -10.11
C ARG A 627 4.00 -11.00 -9.17
N HIS A 628 4.98 -10.61 -8.36
CA HIS A 628 5.55 -11.51 -7.38
C HIS A 628 4.47 -11.94 -6.38
N ASP A 629 4.35 -13.26 -6.15
CA ASP A 629 3.35 -13.91 -5.30
C ASP A 629 1.88 -13.54 -5.58
N ALA A 630 1.59 -13.12 -6.81
CA ALA A 630 0.25 -12.86 -7.29
C ALA A 630 0.11 -13.26 -8.77
N ALA A 631 -1.12 -13.24 -9.28
CA ALA A 631 -1.40 -13.67 -10.64
C ALA A 631 -1.41 -12.50 -11.63
N VAL A 632 -0.83 -12.71 -12.82
CA VAL A 632 -1.27 -12.03 -14.04
C VAL A 632 -2.23 -12.95 -14.79
N ASN A 633 -3.04 -12.41 -15.71
CA ASN A 633 -4.12 -13.18 -16.32
C ASN A 633 -4.03 -13.17 -17.85
N TRP A 634 -4.35 -14.31 -18.46
CA TRP A 634 -4.68 -14.44 -19.88
C TRP A 634 -6.11 -14.96 -19.99
N ILE A 635 -7.02 -14.10 -20.44
CA ILE A 635 -8.43 -14.42 -20.57
C ILE A 635 -8.76 -14.45 -22.05
N LEU A 636 -9.20 -15.61 -22.56
CA LEU A 636 -9.51 -15.79 -23.97
C LEU A 636 -10.90 -16.43 -24.12
N SER A 637 -11.76 -15.81 -24.92
CA SER A 637 -13.14 -16.26 -25.18
C SER A 637 -13.47 -16.21 -26.68
N THR A 638 -14.56 -16.87 -27.06
CA THR A 638 -15.12 -16.79 -28.43
C THR A 638 -16.55 -16.31 -28.37
N ASP A 639 -16.89 -15.28 -29.14
CA ASP A 639 -18.29 -14.85 -29.26
C ASP A 639 -19.13 -15.81 -30.13
N ALA A 640 -20.44 -15.52 -30.24
CA ALA A 640 -21.37 -16.36 -31.01
C ALA A 640 -21.05 -16.42 -32.52
N ALA A 641 -20.27 -15.47 -33.04
CA ALA A 641 -19.79 -15.48 -34.42
C ALA A 641 -18.48 -16.27 -34.59
N GLY A 642 -17.91 -16.79 -33.51
CA GLY A 642 -16.63 -17.49 -33.50
C GLY A 642 -15.42 -16.54 -33.50
N THR A 643 -15.61 -15.24 -33.25
CA THR A 643 -14.49 -14.29 -33.14
C THR A 643 -13.81 -14.45 -31.79
N TRP A 644 -12.48 -14.50 -31.78
CA TRP A 644 -11.67 -14.57 -30.57
C TRP A 644 -11.56 -13.21 -29.85
N TRP A 645 -11.64 -13.21 -28.52
CA TRP A 645 -11.51 -12.03 -27.66
C TRP A 645 -10.48 -12.28 -26.55
N SER A 646 -9.60 -11.32 -26.26
CA SER A 646 -8.56 -11.42 -25.21
C SER A 646 -8.37 -10.16 -24.40
N ASN A 647 -7.92 -10.25 -23.14
CA ASN A 647 -7.70 -9.11 -22.22
C ASN A 647 -6.59 -8.10 -22.62
N SER A 648 -6.07 -8.12 -23.85
CA SER A 648 -4.91 -7.37 -24.33
C SER A 648 -5.21 -6.00 -24.98
N GLY A 649 -6.46 -5.51 -24.91
CA GLY A 649 -6.88 -4.28 -25.61
C GLY A 649 -7.75 -3.36 -24.77
N THR A 650 -8.28 -2.32 -25.42
CA THR A 650 -9.16 -1.33 -24.78
C THR A 650 -10.61 -1.79 -24.76
N TYR A 651 -11.23 -1.71 -23.59
CA TYR A 651 -12.60 -2.17 -23.35
C TYR A 651 -13.58 -1.04 -23.03
N THR A 652 -13.23 0.19 -23.39
CA THR A 652 -13.99 1.38 -23.05
C THR A 652 -15.43 1.38 -23.59
N ASP A 653 -15.70 0.73 -24.72
CA ASP A 653 -17.02 0.60 -25.37
C ASP A 653 -17.39 -0.87 -25.63
N TRP A 654 -17.08 -1.74 -24.67
CA TRP A 654 -17.22 -3.18 -24.84
C TRP A 654 -18.65 -3.66 -25.14
N MET A 655 -19.70 -2.97 -24.66
CA MET A 655 -21.08 -3.38 -24.95
C MET A 655 -21.38 -3.17 -26.43
N GLN A 656 -21.00 -2.02 -27.01
CA GLN A 656 -21.11 -1.73 -28.44
C GLN A 656 -20.33 -2.73 -29.28
N GLN A 657 -19.08 -3.02 -28.88
CA GLN A 657 -18.27 -4.04 -29.54
C GLN A 657 -18.94 -5.43 -29.50
N SER A 658 -19.82 -5.69 -28.53
CA SER A 658 -20.48 -6.99 -28.29
C SER A 658 -21.94 -7.04 -28.76
N MET A 659 -22.46 -6.00 -29.44
CA MET A 659 -23.88 -5.90 -29.82
C MET A 659 -24.39 -7.08 -30.65
N GLY A 660 -23.55 -7.68 -31.49
CA GLY A 660 -23.91 -8.87 -32.27
C GLY A 660 -24.33 -10.08 -31.41
N SER A 661 -23.72 -10.22 -30.21
CA SER A 661 -23.98 -11.33 -29.29
C SER A 661 -24.94 -10.95 -28.15
N LEU A 662 -24.93 -9.68 -27.72
CA LEU A 662 -25.64 -9.21 -26.53
C LEU A 662 -26.93 -8.44 -26.83
N GLY A 663 -27.08 -7.86 -28.01
CA GLY A 663 -28.18 -6.92 -28.29
C GLY A 663 -29.57 -7.49 -28.00
N ASN A 664 -29.81 -8.76 -28.33
CA ASN A 664 -31.09 -9.43 -28.10
C ASN A 664 -31.26 -10.05 -26.71
N ARG A 665 -30.23 -10.00 -25.85
CA ARG A 665 -30.29 -10.51 -24.49
C ARG A 665 -30.89 -9.47 -23.55
N THR A 666 -31.66 -9.93 -22.58
CA THR A 666 -32.14 -9.07 -21.50
C THR A 666 -31.01 -8.74 -20.53
N LEU A 667 -31.14 -7.66 -19.76
CA LEU A 667 -30.12 -7.30 -18.76
C LEU A 667 -29.89 -8.41 -17.72
N LYS A 668 -30.92 -9.20 -17.38
CA LYS A 668 -30.79 -10.42 -16.54
C LYS A 668 -29.87 -11.50 -17.10
N HIS A 669 -29.60 -11.48 -18.41
CA HIS A 669 -28.74 -12.46 -19.08
C HIS A 669 -27.43 -11.86 -19.60
N ILE A 670 -27.01 -10.75 -19.00
CA ILE A 670 -25.74 -10.08 -19.30
C ILE A 670 -24.96 -9.91 -17.99
N CYS A 671 -23.69 -10.29 -18.04
CA CYS A 671 -22.67 -9.98 -17.03
C CYS A 671 -21.96 -8.68 -17.39
N MET A 672 -21.74 -7.79 -16.42
CA MET A 672 -21.01 -6.54 -16.60
C MET A 672 -20.10 -6.24 -15.41
N PRO A 673 -19.02 -5.46 -15.59
CA PRO A 673 -18.24 -4.96 -14.46
C PRO A 673 -19.04 -3.93 -13.66
N GLY A 674 -18.88 -3.95 -12.34
CA GLY A 674 -19.48 -2.96 -11.46
C GLY A 674 -18.53 -2.44 -10.38
N SER A 675 -18.70 -1.17 -10.05
CA SER A 675 -17.90 -0.47 -9.04
C SER A 675 -18.68 -0.36 -7.74
N HIS A 676 -18.13 -0.94 -6.66
CA HIS A 676 -18.61 -0.71 -5.31
C HIS A 676 -18.18 0.68 -4.82
N ASP A 677 -19.10 1.42 -4.18
CA ASP A 677 -18.84 2.77 -3.67
C ASP A 677 -18.21 3.69 -4.72
N ALA A 678 -18.84 3.73 -5.88
CA ALA A 678 -18.41 4.52 -7.03
C ALA A 678 -18.30 6.01 -6.67
N GLY A 679 -17.26 6.67 -7.22
CA GLY A 679 -16.94 8.06 -6.89
C GLY A 679 -16.02 8.22 -5.67
N MET A 680 -15.73 7.15 -4.93
CA MET A 680 -14.68 7.13 -3.90
C MET A 680 -13.28 6.88 -4.48
N GLY A 681 -13.00 7.43 -5.67
CA GLY A 681 -11.66 7.50 -6.28
C GLY A 681 -10.81 8.66 -5.76
N VAL A 682 -11.50 9.64 -5.15
CA VAL A 682 -10.92 10.76 -4.42
C VAL A 682 -11.36 10.60 -2.97
N PHE A 683 -10.53 11.03 -2.03
CA PHE A 683 -10.87 11.00 -0.62
C PHE A 683 -10.74 12.39 0.00
N HIS A 684 -11.83 12.86 0.58
CA HIS A 684 -11.91 14.05 1.40
C HIS A 684 -12.41 13.65 2.79
N PRO A 685 -11.60 13.80 3.84
CA PRO A 685 -12.00 13.37 5.17
C PRO A 685 -13.21 14.19 5.67
N GLY A 686 -14.27 13.48 6.06
CA GLY A 686 -15.48 14.08 6.64
C GLY A 686 -15.66 13.75 8.13
N THR A 687 -15.01 12.67 8.59
CA THR A 687 -14.94 12.25 9.99
C THR A 687 -13.49 11.84 10.32
N ILE A 688 -13.31 10.96 11.30
CA ILE A 688 -12.07 10.29 11.66
C ILE A 688 -11.66 9.17 10.66
N GLY A 689 -12.39 9.01 9.55
CA GLY A 689 -12.03 8.11 8.45
C GLY A 689 -10.77 8.57 7.72
N ASN A 690 -10.06 7.63 7.11
CA ASN A 690 -8.88 7.85 6.30
C ASN A 690 -9.00 7.10 4.97
N PHE A 691 -8.09 7.35 4.03
CA PHE A 691 -8.20 6.70 2.72
C PHE A 691 -8.06 5.16 2.81
N ALA A 692 -7.28 4.61 3.73
CA ALA A 692 -7.12 3.16 3.86
C ALA A 692 -8.40 2.44 4.33
N ASN A 693 -9.21 3.08 5.19
CA ASN A 693 -10.46 2.49 5.70
C ASN A 693 -11.73 3.01 5.03
N THR A 694 -11.62 4.01 4.14
CA THR A 694 -12.78 4.63 3.51
C THR A 694 -12.73 4.62 1.99
N GLN A 695 -11.54 4.75 1.38
CA GLN A 695 -11.42 4.80 -0.07
C GLN A 695 -11.56 3.40 -0.66
N THR A 696 -12.56 3.21 -1.51
CA THR A 696 -12.89 1.92 -2.13
C THR A 696 -12.41 1.81 -3.57
N GLN A 697 -12.15 2.94 -4.23
CA GLN A 697 -11.71 2.99 -5.62
C GLN A 697 -10.40 3.75 -5.74
N TYR A 698 -9.51 3.29 -6.63
CA TYR A 698 -8.31 4.04 -6.97
C TYR A 698 -8.57 5.01 -8.13
N LEU A 699 -9.39 4.60 -9.10
CA LEU A 699 -9.78 5.42 -10.23
C LEU A 699 -10.94 6.33 -9.86
N ASP A 700 -10.91 7.54 -10.39
CA ASP A 700 -12.07 8.44 -10.38
C ASP A 700 -13.23 7.86 -11.23
N PHE A 701 -14.41 8.44 -11.15
CA PHE A 701 -15.61 7.90 -11.78
C PHE A 701 -15.45 7.79 -13.32
N ALA A 702 -14.78 8.74 -13.96
CA ALA A 702 -14.40 8.66 -15.37
C ALA A 702 -13.45 7.47 -15.63
N GLY A 703 -12.41 7.30 -14.82
CA GLY A 703 -11.50 6.16 -14.93
C GLY A 703 -12.21 4.82 -14.78
N GLN A 704 -13.21 4.72 -13.89
CA GLN A 704 -14.03 3.52 -13.73
C GLN A 704 -14.90 3.23 -14.96
N LEU A 705 -15.50 4.26 -15.58
CA LEU A 705 -16.22 4.13 -16.86
C LEU A 705 -15.28 3.65 -17.98
N LEU A 706 -14.08 4.22 -18.06
CA LEU A 706 -13.07 3.88 -19.07
C LEU A 706 -12.49 2.47 -18.87
N ALA A 707 -12.38 2.02 -17.62
CA ALA A 707 -11.98 0.65 -17.27
C ALA A 707 -13.06 -0.39 -17.62
N GLY A 708 -14.30 0.05 -17.88
CA GLY A 708 -15.38 -0.79 -18.43
C GLY A 708 -16.57 -1.00 -17.49
N SER A 709 -16.62 -0.35 -16.32
CA SER A 709 -17.76 -0.43 -15.40
C SER A 709 -19.03 0.12 -16.02
N ARG A 710 -20.14 -0.60 -15.81
CA ARG A 710 -21.48 -0.26 -16.31
C ARG A 710 -22.55 -0.33 -15.24
N TYR A 711 -22.19 -0.76 -14.03
CA TYR A 711 -23.02 -0.74 -12.85
C TYR A 711 -22.29 -0.02 -11.72
N PHE A 712 -22.85 1.08 -11.23
CA PHE A 712 -22.21 1.93 -10.23
C PHE A 712 -23.07 1.97 -8.99
N ASP A 713 -22.54 1.53 -7.85
CA ASP A 713 -23.14 1.84 -6.56
C ASP A 713 -22.68 3.23 -6.13
N LEU A 714 -23.50 4.23 -6.44
CA LEU A 714 -23.25 5.61 -6.07
C LEU A 714 -23.99 5.90 -4.76
N ARG A 715 -23.27 6.45 -3.79
CA ARG A 715 -23.81 6.81 -2.47
C ARG A 715 -23.77 8.32 -2.27
N PRO A 716 -24.78 9.08 -2.75
CA PRO A 716 -24.83 10.53 -2.58
C PRO A 716 -24.97 10.93 -1.12
N VAL A 717 -24.14 11.88 -0.71
CA VAL A 717 -24.12 12.48 0.61
C VAL A 717 -24.27 13.98 0.49
N LEU A 718 -25.14 14.58 1.30
CA LEU A 718 -25.20 16.03 1.46
C LEU A 718 -24.13 16.44 2.48
N SER A 719 -23.14 17.20 2.03
CA SER A 719 -22.03 17.65 2.87
C SER A 719 -21.67 19.09 2.54
N ARG A 720 -21.70 19.94 3.56
CA ARG A 720 -21.51 21.39 3.48
C ARG A 720 -22.39 22.05 2.42
N GLY A 721 -23.63 21.59 2.30
CA GLY A 721 -24.59 22.05 1.30
C GLY A 721 -24.32 21.60 -0.14
N GLU A 722 -23.36 20.70 -0.37
CA GLU A 722 -23.04 20.15 -1.69
C GLU A 722 -23.29 18.64 -1.75
N TRP A 723 -23.69 18.14 -2.92
CA TRP A 723 -23.82 16.71 -3.17
C TRP A 723 -22.48 16.11 -3.61
N VAL A 724 -22.02 15.11 -2.85
CA VAL A 724 -20.77 14.37 -3.09
C VAL A 724 -21.04 12.87 -3.01
N ALA A 725 -20.17 12.03 -3.57
CA ALA A 725 -20.13 10.62 -3.19
C ALA A 725 -19.67 10.50 -1.73
N GLY A 726 -20.04 9.43 -1.03
CA GLY A 726 -19.54 9.20 0.32
C GLY A 726 -19.55 7.73 0.72
N HIS A 727 -18.64 7.37 1.61
CA HIS A 727 -18.59 6.06 2.22
C HIS A 727 -18.48 6.25 3.72
N TYR A 728 -19.53 5.83 4.44
CA TYR A 728 -19.68 6.01 5.86
C TYR A 728 -20.23 4.76 6.52
N SER A 729 -19.74 4.47 7.72
CA SER A 729 -20.20 3.39 8.59
C SER A 729 -20.36 3.91 10.03
N SER A 730 -21.29 3.32 10.79
CA SER A 730 -21.48 3.65 12.20
C SER A 730 -20.87 2.59 13.11
N ILE A 731 -20.19 3.03 14.17
CA ILE A 731 -19.66 2.19 15.25
C ILE A 731 -20.25 2.73 16.56
N GLY A 732 -21.37 2.16 16.99
CA GLY A 732 -22.20 2.76 18.05
C GLY A 732 -22.76 4.10 17.58
N ASP A 733 -22.59 5.16 18.39
CA ASP A 733 -23.04 6.53 18.06
C ASP A 733 -22.03 7.31 17.19
N LEU A 734 -20.90 6.70 16.81
CA LEU A 734 -19.81 7.35 16.08
C LEU A 734 -19.85 7.00 14.60
N TRP A 735 -19.77 8.01 13.74
CA TRP A 735 -19.66 7.83 12.29
C TRP A 735 -18.19 7.87 11.85
N VAL A 736 -17.81 6.94 10.99
CA VAL A 736 -16.48 6.82 10.38
C VAL A 736 -16.64 6.75 8.86
N GLY A 737 -15.85 7.55 8.15
CA GLY A 737 -15.96 7.68 6.71
C GLY A 737 -15.59 9.06 6.19
N GLY A 738 -15.91 9.30 4.93
CA GLY A 738 -15.50 10.50 4.22
C GLY A 738 -16.18 10.64 2.87
N ASN A 739 -15.93 11.80 2.29
CA ASN A 739 -16.50 12.21 1.02
C ASN A 739 -15.58 11.80 -0.13
N GLY A 740 -16.19 11.47 -1.25
CA GLY A 740 -15.55 11.23 -2.53
C GLY A 740 -15.70 12.41 -3.47
N GLN A 741 -15.73 12.11 -4.76
CA GLN A 741 -15.90 13.10 -5.82
C GLN A 741 -17.22 13.87 -5.71
N SER A 742 -17.23 15.11 -6.20
CA SER A 742 -18.45 15.90 -6.29
C SER A 742 -19.43 15.26 -7.28
N LEU A 743 -20.73 15.31 -6.95
CA LEU A 743 -21.76 14.76 -7.84
C LEU A 743 -21.82 15.54 -9.16
N LYS A 744 -21.49 16.84 -9.12
CA LYS A 744 -21.36 17.67 -10.32
C LYS A 744 -20.32 17.12 -11.30
N ASP A 745 -19.14 16.74 -10.80
CA ASP A 745 -18.08 16.17 -11.63
C ASP A 745 -18.47 14.79 -12.14
N ILE A 746 -19.06 13.93 -11.29
CA ILE A 746 -19.56 12.61 -11.69
C ILE A 746 -20.58 12.74 -12.84
N ILE A 747 -21.54 13.66 -12.72
CA ILE A 747 -22.53 13.91 -13.76
C ILE A 747 -21.87 14.37 -15.07
N GLN A 748 -20.90 15.28 -14.98
CA GLN A 748 -20.16 15.75 -16.14
C GLN A 748 -19.40 14.60 -16.82
N GLN A 749 -18.73 13.76 -16.04
CA GLN A 749 -17.99 12.60 -16.53
C GLN A 749 -18.91 11.56 -17.22
N ILE A 750 -20.11 11.31 -16.68
CA ILE A 750 -21.12 10.44 -17.31
C ILE A 750 -21.62 11.05 -18.63
N ASN A 751 -21.87 12.36 -18.64
CA ASN A 751 -22.32 13.06 -19.84
C ASN A 751 -21.27 13.03 -20.94
N ASP A 752 -20.01 13.26 -20.60
CA ASP A 752 -18.89 13.23 -21.55
C ASP A 752 -18.67 11.82 -22.10
N PHE A 753 -18.76 10.81 -21.24
CA PHE A 753 -18.68 9.42 -21.64
C PHE A 753 -19.81 9.03 -22.61
N THR A 754 -21.07 9.30 -22.24
CA THR A 754 -22.24 8.93 -23.07
C THR A 754 -22.44 9.80 -24.30
N ALA A 755 -21.76 10.95 -24.38
CA ALA A 755 -21.68 11.74 -25.61
C ALA A 755 -20.76 11.10 -26.66
N LYS A 756 -19.78 10.30 -26.23
CA LYS A 756 -18.80 9.64 -27.09
C LYS A 756 -19.12 8.18 -27.36
N TYR A 757 -19.68 7.48 -26.37
CA TYR A 757 -19.89 6.04 -26.41
C TYR A 757 -21.37 5.72 -26.21
N HIS A 758 -21.94 4.94 -27.13
CA HIS A 758 -23.33 4.46 -27.06
C HIS A 758 -23.46 3.30 -26.08
N GLU A 759 -23.11 3.51 -24.82
CA GLU A 759 -23.10 2.46 -23.80
C GLU A 759 -24.28 2.62 -22.82
N LEU A 760 -24.61 1.55 -22.11
CA LEU A 760 -25.62 1.57 -21.05
C LEU A 760 -24.91 1.78 -19.71
N VAL A 761 -25.18 2.89 -19.04
CA VAL A 761 -24.67 3.17 -17.69
C VAL A 761 -25.80 2.99 -16.68
N ILE A 762 -25.63 2.10 -15.71
CA ILE A 762 -26.58 1.88 -14.62
C ILE A 762 -26.02 2.51 -13.35
N ILE A 763 -26.74 3.48 -12.79
CA ILE A 763 -26.41 4.13 -11.52
C ILE A 763 -27.42 3.66 -10.48
N ASN A 764 -26.95 2.89 -9.51
CA ASN A 764 -27.72 2.55 -8.31
C ASN A 764 -27.44 3.59 -7.23
N ILE A 765 -28.47 4.30 -6.81
CA ILE A 765 -28.41 5.24 -5.69
C ILE A 765 -28.75 4.45 -4.42
N SER A 766 -27.78 4.33 -3.52
CA SER A 766 -27.95 3.63 -2.25
C SER A 766 -27.34 4.44 -1.09
N HIS A 767 -27.61 4.03 0.15
CA HIS A 767 -26.93 4.52 1.37
C HIS A 767 -26.78 6.06 1.46
N THR A 768 -27.82 6.80 1.07
CA THR A 768 -27.79 8.26 1.07
C THR A 768 -27.80 8.84 2.48
N LEU A 769 -27.02 9.89 2.74
CA LEU A 769 -26.90 10.49 4.07
C LEU A 769 -26.84 12.02 4.04
N ASP A 770 -27.34 12.65 5.10
CA ASP A 770 -27.14 14.08 5.41
C ASP A 770 -26.07 14.25 6.48
N THR A 771 -24.82 14.51 6.06
CA THR A 771 -23.71 14.73 7.00
C THR A 771 -23.78 16.07 7.72
N ASP A 772 -24.53 17.03 7.17
CA ASP A 772 -24.72 18.34 7.79
C ASP A 772 -25.69 18.28 8.99
N ASN A 773 -26.51 17.23 9.06
CA ASN A 773 -27.49 17.02 10.13
C ASN A 773 -27.32 15.68 10.85
N ALA A 774 -26.10 15.44 11.35
CA ALA A 774 -25.76 14.28 12.17
C ALA A 774 -26.03 12.93 11.48
N TYR A 775 -25.68 12.83 10.18
CA TYR A 775 -25.71 11.59 9.40
C TYR A 775 -27.09 10.93 9.38
N LYS A 776 -28.14 11.75 9.32
CA LYS A 776 -29.52 11.25 9.20
C LYS A 776 -29.83 10.83 7.78
N ASP A 777 -30.85 9.99 7.64
CA ASP A 777 -31.48 9.74 6.35
C ASP A 777 -31.99 11.05 5.73
N LEU A 778 -31.88 11.14 4.41
CA LEU A 778 -32.37 12.29 3.67
C LEU A 778 -33.89 12.44 3.81
N SER A 779 -34.35 13.66 4.05
CA SER A 779 -35.78 14.00 3.97
C SER A 779 -36.30 13.93 2.53
N GLN A 780 -37.62 13.87 2.34
CA GLN A 780 -38.25 13.92 1.00
C GLN A 780 -37.83 15.17 0.20
N ALA A 781 -37.64 16.32 0.86
CA ALA A 781 -37.20 17.54 0.19
C ALA A 781 -35.75 17.42 -0.32
N GLN A 782 -34.86 16.81 0.47
CA GLN A 782 -33.49 16.54 0.07
C GLN A 782 -33.41 15.48 -1.03
N TRP A 783 -34.24 14.45 -0.99
CA TRP A 783 -34.38 13.50 -2.11
C TRP A 783 -34.83 14.21 -3.40
N ASN A 784 -35.82 15.10 -3.32
CA ASN A 784 -36.26 15.87 -4.50
C ASN A 784 -35.14 16.78 -5.05
N ASP A 785 -34.32 17.36 -4.17
CA ASP A 785 -33.16 18.18 -4.55
C ASP A 785 -32.06 17.34 -5.22
N LEU A 786 -31.71 16.18 -4.64
CA LEU A 786 -30.78 15.22 -5.22
C LEU A 786 -31.24 14.76 -6.61
N LEU A 787 -32.50 14.35 -6.75
CA LEU A 787 -33.07 13.93 -8.03
C LEU A 787 -33.09 15.09 -9.04
N THR A 788 -33.32 16.33 -8.57
CA THR A 788 -33.20 17.52 -9.42
C THR A 788 -31.79 17.74 -9.91
N THR A 789 -30.78 17.53 -9.06
CA THR A 789 -29.37 17.58 -9.45
C THR A 789 -29.05 16.53 -10.51
N LEU A 790 -29.45 15.28 -10.29
CA LEU A 790 -29.23 14.16 -11.20
C LEU A 790 -29.99 14.27 -12.53
N LYS A 791 -31.05 15.12 -12.62
CA LYS A 791 -31.71 15.43 -13.89
C LYS A 791 -30.80 16.12 -14.92
N SER A 792 -29.61 16.56 -14.52
CA SER A 792 -28.61 17.09 -15.46
C SER A 792 -27.80 16.01 -16.18
N ILE A 793 -27.94 14.74 -15.80
CA ILE A 793 -27.42 13.59 -16.57
C ILE A 793 -28.21 13.49 -17.88
N ARG A 794 -27.54 13.52 -19.03
CA ARG A 794 -28.13 13.38 -20.37
C ARG A 794 -28.37 11.89 -20.67
N ASN A 795 -29.11 11.62 -21.74
CA ASN A 795 -29.39 10.25 -22.20
C ASN A 795 -30.08 9.34 -21.15
N ARG A 796 -30.75 9.91 -20.13
CA ARG A 796 -31.53 9.11 -19.18
C ARG A 796 -32.60 8.33 -19.92
N HIS A 797 -32.67 7.03 -19.63
CA HIS A 797 -33.65 6.15 -20.23
C HIS A 797 -35.03 6.40 -19.60
N VAL A 798 -36.01 6.79 -20.42
CA VAL A 798 -37.40 7.00 -19.99
C VAL A 798 -38.29 5.97 -20.66
N VAL A 799 -38.96 5.14 -19.87
CA VAL A 799 -39.94 4.18 -20.37
C VAL A 799 -41.26 4.88 -20.64
N VAL A 800 -41.64 4.93 -21.92
CA VAL A 800 -42.92 5.48 -22.38
C VAL A 800 -44.00 4.40 -22.26
N SER A 801 -44.41 4.06 -21.04
CA SER A 801 -45.52 3.13 -20.79
C SER A 801 -46.32 3.54 -19.56
N SER A 802 -47.64 3.40 -19.62
CA SER A 802 -48.60 3.82 -18.58
C SER A 802 -48.60 2.97 -17.30
N SER A 803 -47.69 1.99 -17.16
CA SER A 803 -47.57 1.18 -15.93
C SER A 803 -46.29 1.48 -15.17
N THR A 804 -46.43 1.94 -13.93
CA THR A 804 -45.35 2.21 -12.96
C THR A 804 -44.69 0.93 -12.40
N THR A 805 -44.79 -0.20 -13.11
CA THR A 805 -44.43 -1.55 -12.61
C THR A 805 -43.56 -2.34 -13.59
N THR A 806 -43.02 -1.72 -14.64
CA THR A 806 -42.14 -2.40 -15.59
C THR A 806 -40.80 -2.72 -14.91
N ASP A 807 -40.46 -4.02 -14.90
CA ASP A 807 -39.13 -4.51 -14.53
C ASP A 807 -38.17 -4.36 -15.73
N LEU A 808 -37.30 -3.36 -15.65
CA LEU A 808 -36.35 -2.95 -16.68
C LEU A 808 -35.22 -3.97 -16.86
N SER A 809 -34.98 -4.84 -15.89
CA SER A 809 -33.98 -5.90 -16.02
C SER A 809 -34.37 -6.96 -17.08
N ASN A 810 -35.66 -7.00 -17.46
CA ASN A 810 -36.18 -7.85 -18.54
C ASN A 810 -36.10 -7.20 -19.93
N MET A 811 -35.69 -5.93 -20.03
CA MET A 811 -35.52 -5.25 -21.32
C MET A 811 -34.23 -5.70 -22.00
N ARG A 812 -34.20 -5.67 -23.34
CA ARG A 812 -33.05 -6.09 -24.12
C ARG A 812 -32.00 -4.99 -24.15
N LEU A 813 -30.72 -5.35 -24.22
CA LEU A 813 -29.65 -4.36 -24.35
C LEU A 813 -29.86 -3.45 -25.58
N ALA A 814 -30.31 -4.02 -26.70
CA ALA A 814 -30.62 -3.26 -27.92
C ALA A 814 -31.69 -2.17 -27.72
N ASP A 815 -32.63 -2.35 -26.78
CA ASP A 815 -33.66 -1.34 -26.49
C ASP A 815 -33.06 -0.08 -25.84
N PHE A 816 -31.87 -0.20 -25.26
CA PHE A 816 -31.14 0.90 -24.65
C PHE A 816 -30.17 1.56 -25.63
N ILE A 817 -29.36 0.76 -26.33
CA ILE A 817 -28.13 1.26 -26.93
C ILE A 817 -27.93 1.03 -28.44
N THR A 818 -28.97 0.64 -29.19
CA THR A 818 -28.80 0.40 -30.64
C THR A 818 -28.35 1.64 -31.42
N ASP A 819 -28.97 2.79 -31.15
CA ASP A 819 -28.78 4.03 -31.91
C ASP A 819 -28.42 5.25 -31.04
N ARG A 820 -28.23 5.02 -29.74
CA ARG A 820 -27.97 6.06 -28.73
C ARG A 820 -27.24 5.49 -27.51
N ALA A 821 -26.72 6.35 -26.64
CA ALA A 821 -26.36 5.96 -25.28
C ALA A 821 -27.60 5.93 -24.37
N ALA A 822 -27.51 5.23 -23.23
CA ALA A 822 -28.57 5.24 -22.22
C ALA A 822 -28.00 5.27 -20.81
N VAL A 823 -28.63 6.07 -19.93
CA VAL A 823 -28.35 6.05 -18.49
C VAL A 823 -29.60 5.60 -17.74
N LEU A 824 -29.47 4.53 -16.96
CA LEU A 824 -30.51 4.03 -16.08
C LEU A 824 -30.19 4.44 -14.65
N ILE A 825 -31.07 5.23 -14.02
CA ILE A 825 -30.91 5.66 -12.62
C ILE A 825 -31.96 4.93 -11.78
N VAL A 826 -31.50 4.02 -10.93
CA VAL A 826 -32.32 3.27 -9.98
C VAL A 826 -31.96 3.70 -8.56
N ALA A 827 -32.94 3.76 -7.67
CA ALA A 827 -32.75 4.23 -6.31
C ALA A 827 -33.34 3.25 -5.29
N GLU A 828 -32.56 2.93 -4.27
CA GLU A 828 -32.99 2.24 -3.06
C GLU A 828 -33.66 3.25 -2.13
N LEU A 829 -35.00 3.34 -2.21
CA LEU A 829 -35.76 4.35 -1.48
C LEU A 829 -36.03 3.90 -0.04
N PRO A 830 -35.68 4.72 0.97
CA PRO A 830 -36.05 4.46 2.35
C PRO A 830 -37.57 4.45 2.55
N ASN A 831 -38.02 3.80 3.64
CA ASN A 831 -39.43 3.77 4.00
C ASN A 831 -40.02 5.18 4.10
N GLY A 832 -41.05 5.46 3.30
CA GLY A 832 -41.77 6.75 3.28
C GLY A 832 -41.25 7.76 2.25
N ILE A 833 -40.12 7.50 1.58
CA ILE A 833 -39.66 8.31 0.45
C ILE A 833 -40.31 7.81 -0.84
N VAL A 834 -40.78 8.75 -1.67
CA VAL A 834 -41.40 8.44 -2.96
C VAL A 834 -40.80 9.29 -4.09
N LEU A 835 -40.73 8.73 -5.29
CA LEU A 835 -40.21 9.46 -6.47
C LEU A 835 -41.15 10.55 -6.98
N GLY A 836 -42.47 10.44 -6.75
CA GLY A 836 -43.46 11.37 -7.33
C GLY A 836 -43.30 11.53 -8.84
N ASP A 837 -43.28 12.78 -9.32
CA ASP A 837 -43.13 13.12 -10.74
C ASP A 837 -41.80 12.67 -11.36
N PHE A 838 -40.76 12.44 -10.55
CA PHE A 838 -39.46 11.98 -11.04
C PHE A 838 -39.52 10.57 -11.62
N ALA A 839 -40.50 9.74 -11.22
CA ALA A 839 -40.71 8.40 -11.76
C ALA A 839 -40.92 8.41 -13.29
N ASN A 840 -41.49 9.49 -13.83
CA ASN A 840 -41.72 9.66 -15.26
C ASN A 840 -40.57 10.41 -15.97
N GLN A 841 -39.45 10.66 -15.29
CA GLN A 841 -38.33 11.47 -15.77
C GLN A 841 -37.01 10.67 -15.85
N GLY A 842 -37.12 9.35 -15.86
CA GLY A 842 -35.98 8.42 -15.96
C GLY A 842 -35.34 8.06 -14.62
N PHE A 843 -36.11 8.13 -13.54
CA PHE A 843 -35.72 7.64 -12.21
C PHE A 843 -36.64 6.50 -11.80
N TYR A 844 -36.05 5.46 -11.23
CA TYR A 844 -36.74 4.21 -10.99
C TYR A 844 -36.47 3.70 -9.58
N ASP A 845 -37.44 2.99 -9.01
CA ASP A 845 -37.31 2.36 -7.70
C ASP A 845 -36.70 0.97 -7.89
N THR A 846 -35.58 0.69 -7.21
CA THR A 846 -34.87 -0.59 -7.35
C THR A 846 -35.78 -1.78 -7.00
N THR A 847 -36.66 -1.67 -6.01
CA THR A 847 -37.53 -2.78 -5.60
C THR A 847 -38.60 -3.13 -6.63
N ARG A 848 -39.09 -2.13 -7.39
CA ARG A 848 -40.22 -2.28 -8.31
C ARG A 848 -39.81 -2.37 -9.77
N ASN A 849 -38.84 -1.57 -10.18
CA ASN A 849 -38.47 -1.37 -11.57
C ASN A 849 -37.15 -2.04 -11.94
N PHE A 850 -36.30 -2.37 -10.97
CA PHE A 850 -35.03 -3.04 -11.23
C PHE A 850 -34.65 -3.99 -10.08
N PRO A 851 -35.48 -5.01 -9.79
CA PRO A 851 -35.29 -5.90 -8.65
C PRO A 851 -33.94 -6.61 -8.73
N THR A 852 -33.06 -6.28 -7.77
CA THR A 852 -31.71 -6.85 -7.65
C THR A 852 -31.57 -7.70 -6.40
N TYR A 853 -30.77 -8.75 -6.47
CA TYR A 853 -30.21 -9.41 -5.29
C TYR A 853 -28.78 -8.91 -5.07
N ASN A 854 -28.54 -8.27 -3.92
CA ASN A 854 -27.24 -7.77 -3.50
C ASN A 854 -27.10 -8.01 -1.99
N GLU A 855 -26.12 -8.82 -1.58
CA GLU A 855 -25.88 -9.12 -0.17
C GLU A 855 -24.40 -9.43 0.10
N TYR A 856 -23.78 -8.61 0.93
CA TYR A 856 -22.36 -8.73 1.26
C TYR A 856 -22.08 -9.93 2.17
N SER A 857 -20.83 -10.41 2.12
CA SER A 857 -20.35 -11.44 3.05
C SER A 857 -20.13 -10.89 4.46
N ASN A 858 -19.93 -9.57 4.59
CA ASN A 858 -19.55 -8.88 5.82
C ASN A 858 -18.27 -9.46 6.45
N SER A 859 -17.33 -9.96 5.63
CA SER A 859 -16.11 -10.60 6.11
C SER A 859 -14.86 -10.05 5.46
N ASN A 860 -13.80 -9.86 6.25
CA ASN A 860 -12.43 -9.58 5.79
C ASN A 860 -11.65 -10.87 5.42
N ASN A 861 -12.26 -12.04 5.61
CA ASN A 861 -11.65 -13.33 5.35
C ASN A 861 -11.98 -13.81 3.94
N LEU A 862 -10.94 -13.96 3.11
CA LEU A 862 -11.06 -14.37 1.72
C LEU A 862 -11.76 -15.72 1.55
N ALA A 863 -11.43 -16.74 2.34
CA ALA A 863 -12.07 -18.05 2.21
C ALA A 863 -13.56 -18.01 2.55
N VAL A 864 -13.93 -17.24 3.59
CA VAL A 864 -15.34 -17.05 4.00
C VAL A 864 -16.11 -16.30 2.92
N MET A 865 -15.58 -15.17 2.43
CA MET A 865 -16.22 -14.37 1.38
C MET A 865 -16.43 -15.20 0.11
N LYS A 866 -15.42 -15.95 -0.35
CA LYS A 866 -15.52 -16.82 -1.53
C LYS A 866 -16.64 -17.85 -1.41
N ALA A 867 -16.70 -18.56 -0.27
CA ALA A 867 -17.70 -19.60 -0.05
C ALA A 867 -19.12 -19.02 0.05
N ASP A 868 -19.28 -17.91 0.77
CA ASP A 868 -20.55 -17.21 0.94
C ASP A 868 -21.12 -16.71 -0.40
N GLN A 869 -20.32 -15.98 -1.18
CA GLN A 869 -20.78 -15.36 -2.42
C GLN A 869 -21.16 -16.40 -3.48
N ILE A 870 -20.42 -17.52 -3.58
CA ILE A 870 -20.77 -18.63 -4.47
C ILE A 870 -22.06 -19.34 -4.02
N ALA A 871 -22.26 -19.53 -2.71
CA ALA A 871 -23.48 -20.13 -2.19
C ALA A 871 -24.72 -19.26 -2.48
N LYS A 872 -24.62 -17.95 -2.23
CA LYS A 872 -25.68 -16.98 -2.51
C LYS A 872 -26.00 -16.88 -4.01
N LEU A 873 -24.99 -16.94 -4.88
CA LEU A 873 -25.18 -16.97 -6.34
C LEU A 873 -26.04 -18.17 -6.74
N LYS A 874 -25.64 -19.38 -6.34
CA LYS A 874 -26.37 -20.62 -6.65
C LYS A 874 -27.79 -20.63 -6.09
N ALA A 875 -28.00 -20.04 -4.92
CA ALA A 875 -29.28 -19.99 -4.24
C ALA A 875 -30.29 -18.99 -4.86
N ASN A 876 -29.81 -18.01 -5.64
CA ASN A 876 -30.64 -16.94 -6.19
C ASN A 876 -30.61 -16.83 -7.72
N LYS A 877 -29.65 -17.48 -8.37
CA LYS A 877 -29.56 -17.55 -9.83
C LYS A 877 -29.21 -18.97 -10.28
N ASN A 878 -30.27 -19.69 -10.66
CA ASN A 878 -30.22 -21.04 -11.18
C ASN A 878 -31.24 -21.13 -12.32
N ILE A 879 -30.83 -20.64 -13.49
CA ILE A 879 -31.66 -20.46 -14.68
C ILE A 879 -32.09 -21.84 -15.19
N GLY A 880 -33.40 -22.11 -15.18
CA GLY A 880 -33.98 -23.39 -15.56
C GLY A 880 -35.44 -23.51 -15.12
N GLN A 881 -36.07 -24.65 -15.41
CA GLN A 881 -37.48 -24.87 -15.09
C GLN A 881 -37.70 -24.88 -13.56
N GLY A 882 -38.44 -23.89 -13.05
CA GLY A 882 -38.70 -23.73 -11.62
C GLY A 882 -37.55 -23.14 -10.80
N GLY A 883 -36.47 -22.71 -11.47
CA GLY A 883 -35.32 -22.04 -10.85
C GLY A 883 -35.51 -20.52 -10.71
N LYS A 884 -34.64 -19.88 -9.93
CA LYS A 884 -34.64 -18.42 -9.76
C LYS A 884 -33.76 -17.75 -10.82
N ASP A 885 -34.19 -16.59 -11.29
CA ASP A 885 -33.47 -15.74 -12.25
C ASP A 885 -33.43 -14.29 -11.76
N ALA A 886 -32.77 -14.07 -10.62
CA ALA A 886 -32.58 -12.74 -10.06
C ALA A 886 -31.51 -11.97 -10.86
N PHE A 887 -31.67 -10.64 -10.98
CA PHE A 887 -30.54 -9.79 -11.37
C PHE A 887 -29.54 -9.78 -10.21
N TYR A 888 -28.44 -10.51 -10.35
CA TYR A 888 -27.54 -10.85 -9.24
C TYR A 888 -26.29 -9.98 -9.25
N VAL A 889 -26.13 -9.16 -8.20
CA VAL A 889 -24.91 -8.40 -7.93
C VAL A 889 -23.95 -9.27 -7.13
N PHE A 890 -22.80 -9.60 -7.71
CA PHE A 890 -21.81 -10.51 -7.14
C PHE A 890 -20.73 -9.72 -6.41
N SER A 891 -20.98 -9.51 -5.13
CA SER A 891 -20.20 -8.65 -4.24
C SER A 891 -18.92 -9.34 -3.81
N TRP A 892 -17.92 -9.28 -4.68
CA TRP A 892 -16.61 -9.87 -4.48
C TRP A 892 -15.67 -8.89 -3.75
N THR A 893 -16.16 -8.43 -2.60
CA THR A 893 -15.55 -7.38 -1.77
C THR A 893 -15.26 -7.94 -0.38
N LEU A 894 -14.06 -7.65 0.15
CA LEU A 894 -13.72 -7.96 1.54
C LEU A 894 -14.15 -6.79 2.43
N THR A 895 -15.01 -7.08 3.40
CA THR A 895 -15.51 -6.06 4.33
C THR A 895 -14.51 -5.89 5.46
N GLN A 896 -13.91 -4.70 5.54
CA GLN A 896 -13.00 -4.35 6.62
C GLN A 896 -13.70 -4.51 7.97
N GLN A 897 -13.06 -5.22 8.92
CA GLN A 897 -13.58 -5.35 10.28
C GLN A 897 -13.04 -4.23 11.16
N LEU A 898 -13.62 -4.04 12.34
CA LEU A 898 -13.23 -2.97 13.26
C LEU A 898 -11.74 -3.04 13.64
N GLU A 899 -11.19 -4.25 13.80
CA GLU A 899 -9.78 -4.49 14.07
C GLU A 899 -8.85 -4.09 12.91
N ASP A 900 -9.34 -4.08 11.67
CA ASP A 900 -8.56 -3.76 10.47
C ASP A 900 -8.45 -2.26 10.22
N VAL A 901 -9.32 -1.44 10.83
CA VAL A 901 -9.35 0.03 10.67
C VAL A 901 -7.98 0.67 11.01
N LEU A 902 -7.19 0.00 11.85
CA LEU A 902 -5.84 0.42 12.27
C LEU A 902 -4.72 -0.34 11.54
N ASN A 903 -5.05 -1.34 10.72
CA ASN A 903 -4.10 -2.16 9.96
C ASN A 903 -4.09 -1.70 8.49
N LEU A 904 -3.08 -0.91 8.12
CA LEU A 904 -3.01 -0.31 6.79
C LEU A 904 -2.59 -1.29 5.68
N ASP A 905 -2.02 -2.45 6.06
CA ASP A 905 -1.90 -3.58 5.13
C ASP A 905 -3.27 -4.14 4.73
N ARG A 906 -4.29 -3.94 5.57
CA ARG A 906 -5.70 -4.27 5.33
C ARG A 906 -6.50 -3.05 4.85
N ALA A 907 -5.85 -2.09 4.20
CA ALA A 907 -6.56 -1.05 3.46
C ALA A 907 -7.56 -1.68 2.48
N ILE A 908 -8.76 -1.09 2.31
CA ILE A 908 -9.84 -1.65 1.47
C ILE A 908 -9.30 -1.99 0.07
N MET A 909 -8.59 -1.06 -0.56
CA MET A 909 -8.04 -1.29 -1.90
C MET A 909 -6.93 -2.37 -1.94
N ASN A 910 -6.16 -2.57 -0.86
CA ASN A 910 -5.19 -3.66 -0.78
C ASN A 910 -5.87 -5.03 -0.60
N MET A 911 -6.95 -5.08 0.18
CA MET A 911 -7.80 -6.27 0.28
C MET A 911 -8.48 -6.59 -1.06
N ALA A 912 -8.89 -5.56 -1.81
CA ALA A 912 -9.44 -5.71 -3.15
C ALA A 912 -8.43 -6.38 -4.11
N ALA A 913 -7.18 -5.89 -4.12
CA ALA A 913 -6.09 -6.50 -4.90
C ALA A 913 -5.84 -7.96 -4.51
N THR A 914 -6.07 -8.32 -3.24
CA THR A 914 -5.95 -9.71 -2.74
C THR A 914 -7.09 -10.59 -3.22
N ALA A 915 -8.31 -10.07 -3.26
CA ALA A 915 -9.49 -10.81 -3.71
C ALA A 915 -9.56 -10.99 -5.24
N PHE A 916 -8.88 -10.12 -5.99
CA PHE A 916 -8.90 -10.06 -7.45
C PHE A 916 -8.49 -11.37 -8.12
N ASP A 917 -7.36 -11.98 -7.71
CA ASP A 917 -6.83 -13.18 -8.38
C ASP A 917 -7.79 -14.39 -8.26
N GLU A 918 -8.53 -14.45 -7.15
CA GLU A 918 -9.52 -15.49 -6.87
C GLU A 918 -10.84 -15.28 -7.64
N LEU A 919 -11.14 -14.05 -8.05
CA LEU A 919 -12.27 -13.78 -8.93
C LEU A 919 -12.04 -14.43 -10.30
N VAL A 920 -10.82 -14.29 -10.83
CA VAL A 920 -10.47 -14.79 -12.18
C VAL A 920 -10.29 -16.31 -12.19
N SER A 921 -9.75 -16.90 -11.12
CA SER A 921 -9.46 -18.32 -11.05
C SER A 921 -10.59 -19.14 -10.39
N PHE A 922 -10.87 -18.90 -9.12
CA PHE A 922 -11.82 -19.68 -8.33
C PHE A 922 -13.28 -19.39 -8.71
N ALA A 923 -13.68 -18.11 -8.76
CA ALA A 923 -15.08 -17.77 -9.03
C ALA A 923 -15.50 -18.16 -10.45
N TRP A 924 -14.63 -17.91 -11.45
CA TRP A 924 -14.84 -18.38 -12.82
C TRP A 924 -15.20 -19.87 -12.89
N ASN A 925 -14.39 -20.72 -12.25
CA ASN A 925 -14.60 -22.17 -12.25
C ASN A 925 -15.86 -22.61 -11.50
N ALA A 926 -16.45 -21.74 -10.66
CA ALA A 926 -17.69 -21.99 -9.96
C ALA A 926 -18.93 -21.52 -10.76
N PHE A 927 -18.77 -20.68 -11.77
CA PHE A 927 -19.85 -20.21 -12.62
C PHE A 927 -20.28 -21.30 -13.61
N THR A 928 -21.57 -21.31 -13.95
CA THR A 928 -22.14 -22.22 -14.94
C THR A 928 -23.08 -21.44 -15.88
N PRO A 929 -23.48 -22.00 -17.04
CA PRO A 929 -24.48 -21.38 -17.90
C PRO A 929 -25.81 -21.08 -17.19
N GLN A 930 -26.13 -21.85 -16.14
CA GLN A 930 -27.35 -21.66 -15.33
C GLN A 930 -27.13 -20.72 -14.12
N SER A 931 -25.88 -20.50 -13.70
CA SER A 931 -25.56 -19.77 -12.47
C SER A 931 -24.31 -18.91 -12.67
N PHE A 932 -24.50 -17.69 -13.18
CA PHE A 932 -23.45 -16.70 -13.41
C PHE A 932 -23.94 -15.30 -13.00
N PRO A 933 -23.07 -14.40 -12.54
CA PRO A 933 -23.49 -13.10 -12.02
C PRO A 933 -23.91 -12.11 -13.12
N ASN A 934 -24.73 -11.12 -12.76
CA ASN A 934 -25.02 -9.97 -13.64
C ASN A 934 -24.01 -8.86 -13.49
N VAL A 935 -23.50 -8.65 -12.27
CA VAL A 935 -22.52 -7.62 -11.97
C VAL A 935 -21.33 -8.26 -11.26
N LEU A 936 -20.13 -8.15 -11.82
CA LEU A 936 -18.88 -8.42 -11.11
C LEU A 936 -18.55 -7.18 -10.28
N PHE A 937 -18.99 -7.18 -9.02
CA PHE A 937 -19.02 -6.00 -8.18
C PHE A 937 -17.81 -5.99 -7.24
N VAL A 938 -16.90 -5.04 -7.45
CA VAL A 938 -15.59 -5.02 -6.78
C VAL A 938 -15.20 -3.63 -6.29
N ASP A 939 -14.31 -3.64 -5.30
CA ASP A 939 -13.46 -2.49 -4.95
C ASP A 939 -12.25 -2.42 -5.90
N SER A 940 -11.63 -1.24 -6.00
CA SER A 940 -10.41 -1.00 -6.79
C SER A 940 -10.53 -1.45 -8.25
N LEU A 941 -11.68 -1.20 -8.88
CA LEU A 941 -11.94 -1.60 -10.26
C LEU A 941 -10.89 -1.01 -11.22
N GLY A 942 -10.32 -1.87 -12.06
CA GLY A 942 -9.32 -1.48 -13.05
C GLY A 942 -7.90 -1.39 -12.49
N VAL A 943 -7.68 -1.79 -11.23
CA VAL A 943 -6.35 -1.85 -10.61
C VAL A 943 -6.17 -3.20 -9.93
N ARG A 944 -5.14 -3.93 -10.34
CA ARG A 944 -4.85 -5.29 -9.81
C ARG A 944 -3.72 -5.29 -8.78
N GLU A 945 -2.83 -4.29 -8.82
CA GLU A 945 -1.74 -4.16 -7.86
C GLU A 945 -2.24 -3.59 -6.51
N LYS A 946 -1.50 -3.83 -5.43
CA LYS A 946 -1.70 -3.11 -4.17
C LYS A 946 -1.58 -1.61 -4.44
N SER A 947 -2.68 -0.90 -4.22
CA SER A 947 -2.76 0.53 -4.51
C SER A 947 -2.40 1.41 -3.32
N VAL A 948 -2.07 0.82 -2.18
CA VAL A 948 -1.51 1.51 -1.01
C VAL A 948 -0.21 0.81 -0.60
N VAL A 949 0.87 1.58 -0.45
CA VAL A 949 2.21 1.08 -0.06
C VAL A 949 2.76 1.86 1.13
N PHE A 950 3.78 1.34 1.80
CA PHE A 950 4.44 2.01 2.92
C PHE A 950 5.33 3.19 2.46
N PRO A 951 5.39 4.32 3.20
CA PRO A 951 4.53 4.67 4.33
C PRO A 951 3.08 4.82 3.85
N PHE A 952 2.13 4.25 4.59
CA PHE A 952 0.71 4.16 4.22
C PHE A 952 -0.04 5.50 4.33
N ASP A 953 0.59 6.58 3.88
CA ASP A 953 0.09 7.95 3.97
C ASP A 953 -0.51 8.45 2.65
N LYS A 954 -0.36 7.69 1.55
CA LYS A 954 -0.98 8.00 0.25
C LYS A 954 -1.22 6.77 -0.64
N PRO A 955 -2.16 6.84 -1.60
CA PRO A 955 -2.24 5.89 -2.70
C PRO A 955 -0.95 5.86 -3.54
N LYS A 956 -0.61 4.69 -4.07
CA LYS A 956 0.53 4.47 -4.95
C LYS A 956 0.29 5.16 -6.29
N ALA A 957 1.13 6.13 -6.65
CA ALA A 957 1.05 6.82 -7.92
C ALA A 957 1.52 5.96 -9.11
N GLY A 958 1.07 6.29 -10.32
CA GLY A 958 1.56 5.68 -11.57
C GLY A 958 1.05 4.27 -11.86
N LEU A 959 0.02 3.80 -11.16
CA LEU A 959 -0.62 2.50 -11.45
C LEU A 959 -1.27 2.49 -12.82
N SER A 960 -1.06 1.39 -13.55
CA SER A 960 -1.65 1.20 -14.87
C SER A 960 -3.07 0.68 -14.75
N VAL A 961 -3.98 1.20 -15.57
CA VAL A 961 -5.35 0.69 -15.66
C VAL A 961 -5.32 -0.67 -16.34
N ASN A 962 -5.96 -1.66 -15.74
CA ASN A 962 -6.08 -3.02 -16.23
C ASN A 962 -7.52 -3.35 -16.66
N GLY A 963 -7.67 -4.13 -17.74
CA GLY A 963 -8.96 -4.49 -18.32
C GLY A 963 -9.49 -5.88 -17.95
N ASP A 964 -8.88 -6.60 -17.01
CA ASP A 964 -9.15 -8.03 -16.78
C ASP A 964 -10.58 -8.27 -16.29
N ILE A 965 -11.13 -7.42 -15.42
CA ILE A 965 -12.52 -7.58 -14.93
C ILE A 965 -13.51 -7.43 -16.10
N THR A 966 -13.25 -6.49 -17.00
CA THR A 966 -14.09 -6.29 -18.19
C THR A 966 -13.95 -7.44 -19.18
N ALA A 967 -12.72 -7.92 -19.41
CA ALA A 967 -12.50 -9.11 -20.19
C ALA A 967 -13.15 -10.36 -19.57
N LEU A 968 -13.16 -10.49 -18.24
CA LEU A 968 -13.84 -11.57 -17.52
C LEU A 968 -15.36 -11.50 -17.69
N ALA A 969 -15.96 -10.31 -17.59
CA ALA A 969 -17.40 -10.13 -17.84
C ALA A 969 -17.76 -10.52 -19.28
N ILE A 970 -16.96 -10.12 -20.27
CA ILE A 970 -17.12 -10.54 -21.66
C ILE A 970 -16.95 -12.05 -21.81
N ALA A 971 -15.98 -12.65 -21.12
CA ALA A 971 -15.77 -14.09 -21.11
C ALA A 971 -16.96 -14.85 -20.51
N VAL A 972 -17.58 -14.35 -19.44
CA VAL A 972 -18.82 -14.91 -18.89
C VAL A 972 -19.94 -14.82 -19.93
N ASN A 973 -20.09 -13.68 -20.58
CA ASN A 973 -21.11 -13.47 -21.60
C ASN A 973 -20.97 -14.40 -22.82
N ASN A 974 -19.73 -14.58 -23.27
CA ASN A 974 -19.38 -15.38 -24.44
C ASN A 974 -19.38 -16.89 -24.14
N GLY A 975 -18.73 -17.30 -23.05
CA GLY A 975 -18.46 -18.69 -22.72
C GLY A 975 -19.55 -19.39 -21.92
N LEU A 976 -20.30 -18.65 -21.08
CA LEU A 976 -21.28 -19.22 -20.15
C LEU A 976 -22.70 -18.77 -20.49
N ALA A 977 -22.97 -17.47 -20.43
CA ALA A 977 -24.32 -16.93 -20.66
C ALA A 977 -24.82 -17.10 -22.10
N GLY A 978 -23.91 -17.34 -23.05
CA GLY A 978 -24.23 -17.58 -24.45
C GLY A 978 -24.56 -19.04 -24.79
N ARG A 979 -24.49 -19.96 -23.83
CA ARG A 979 -24.66 -21.41 -24.04
C ARG A 979 -25.93 -21.96 -23.42
#